data_AF-A0A0C3GQS3-F1
#
_entry.id   AF-A0A0C3GQS3-F1
#
_cell.length_a   1.000
_cell.length_b   1.000
_cell.length_c   1.000
_cell.angle_alpha   90.00
_cell.angle_beta   90.00
_cell.angle_gamma   90.00
#
_symmetry.space_group_name_H-M   'P 1'
#
loop_
_entity.id
_entity.type
_entity.pdbx_description
1 polymer ?
#
loop_
_entity_poly.entity_id
_entity_poly.type
_entity_poly.pdbx_seq_one_letter_code
_entity_poly.pdbx_strand_id
1 'polypeptide(L)'
;MALDIDERLAELTLAEKVGLLCGAGGCSTNSVPRLSIPKLHSSDGPHGVRGGGGRFFNPPPGYLLPSATAMGATFDTKLLYRVGKLLSEEAKRKGVHVILAPTVCIQRSPLIGRGFEAFSDDPVLSGTLAAQYISGIQDHGVGSCIKHYAAHDQSIRGSQDAVVMSERTLREIHLLPFQLAFARGSSKPWSVMSSYNRINGVHCSEDPKLLNGVLRDEWGFDGLVMSDWWGTYSTSEALNAGLDLEMPGPSVFRGRALAEAVECRKVSLKAVDAAVRNLLQLINRTKAWDNSGPQAWTGTDTKESQALARKIAADSIVLLKNSKSILPLDKTKKQTYGLIGEHFLYPAVCGGGSSESEPFYISTPLEAMDEALSAGNFKYVPGHFSWRWTPLIRTGLTLPGSSDPGLLVEWFAEDPHHNPNAQAVRSEATKSTSMYFSQMAFPELPPTYFIRARSTFSSQNTGSYRFGLSVWGRAKLFVDGKKAIDQWTDHPEKTDQTPMFNKFTMERFFILSTEKGKQYSMEILLTNATGKPTVGLPGQGGVRLGGHELIDDDKAIEEAVELARNVDIPIVMVGLCSDYETEGQDRSDLHLPGRQNELVQKVAEANPNTVVVTQSGMPIQMPWLNSVTTLLHAWFGGQETGHGIVDVLFGAVNPSGRLSVTFPQCIEDTPTYLTFGKADKVLVYGEGVFVGHRYHEMVKRAPMFHFGYGLSYTRFEYSNLSAPSIFEAREDFVFKISLDIKNTGARDGDEVVQAYVADCQASVQRPVKELKAFTKAHIPVGEKRTVSFNLDKYAVSFWSEYVGKWYAEKGDFEIIIARSADPKDVVLRAAFKLADSFTWSGL
;
A
#
# COMPACT_ATOMS: atom_id res chain seq x y z
N MET A 1 -19.78 -24.34 -16.93
CA MET A 1 -20.95 -24.47 -16.05
C MET A 1 -20.44 -24.42 -14.62
N ALA A 2 -21.22 -23.92 -13.65
CA ALA A 2 -20.80 -23.95 -12.25
C ALA A 2 -20.50 -25.39 -11.80
N LEU A 3 -19.51 -25.54 -10.92
CA LEU A 3 -19.15 -26.84 -10.39
C LEU A 3 -20.21 -27.29 -9.38
N ASP A 4 -20.72 -28.51 -9.54
CA ASP A 4 -21.44 -29.20 -8.47
C ASP A 4 -20.43 -29.63 -7.40
N ILE A 5 -20.39 -28.90 -6.29
CA ILE A 5 -19.34 -29.06 -5.28
C ILE A 5 -19.44 -30.41 -4.58
N ASP A 6 -20.65 -30.91 -4.33
CA ASP A 6 -20.87 -32.17 -3.63
C ASP A 6 -20.46 -33.36 -4.51
N GLU A 7 -20.81 -33.30 -5.79
CA GLU A 7 -20.36 -34.27 -6.80
C GLU A 7 -18.83 -34.31 -6.87
N ARG A 8 -18.18 -33.15 -7.02
CA ARG A 8 -16.70 -33.10 -7.16
C ARG A 8 -16.00 -33.57 -5.88
N LEU A 9 -16.50 -33.23 -4.70
CA LEU A 9 -15.92 -33.70 -3.44
C LEU A 9 -16.01 -35.23 -3.28
N ALA A 10 -17.07 -35.85 -3.77
CA ALA A 10 -17.22 -37.30 -3.74
C ALA A 10 -16.27 -38.02 -4.71
N GLU A 11 -15.96 -37.40 -5.85
CA GLU A 11 -15.10 -37.99 -6.90
C GLU A 11 -13.60 -37.74 -6.70
N LEU A 12 -13.22 -36.70 -5.93
CA LEU A 12 -11.84 -36.36 -5.64
C LEU A 12 -11.19 -37.42 -4.75
N THR A 13 -10.02 -37.92 -5.17
CA THR A 13 -9.16 -38.74 -4.31
C THR A 13 -8.54 -37.88 -3.21
N LEU A 14 -8.07 -38.50 -2.12
CA LEU A 14 -7.37 -37.77 -1.05
C LEU A 14 -6.17 -36.97 -1.59
N ALA A 15 -5.39 -37.57 -2.51
CA ALA A 15 -4.23 -36.90 -3.10
C ALA A 15 -4.61 -35.63 -3.88
N GLU A 16 -5.72 -35.66 -4.62
CA GLU A 16 -6.22 -34.48 -5.34
C GLU A 16 -6.82 -33.44 -4.40
N LYS A 17 -7.54 -33.86 -3.35
CA LYS A 17 -8.02 -32.95 -2.30
C LYS A 17 -6.86 -32.20 -1.67
N VAL A 18 -5.84 -32.92 -1.21
CA VAL A 18 -4.62 -32.36 -0.62
C VAL A 18 -3.90 -31.44 -1.60
N GLY A 19 -3.74 -31.86 -2.86
CA GLY A 19 -3.11 -31.03 -3.90
C GLY A 19 -3.85 -29.72 -4.17
N LEU A 20 -5.18 -29.71 -4.11
CA LEU A 20 -5.99 -28.48 -4.26
C LEU A 20 -5.79 -27.48 -3.11
N LEU A 21 -5.37 -27.94 -1.93
CA LEU A 21 -5.18 -27.08 -0.75
C LEU A 21 -3.81 -26.39 -0.70
N CYS A 22 -3.03 -26.41 -1.79
CA CYS A 22 -1.81 -25.63 -1.92
C CYS A 22 -1.70 -24.93 -3.29
N GLY A 23 -0.87 -23.90 -3.34
CA GLY A 23 -0.54 -23.19 -4.56
C GLY A 23 0.16 -24.06 -5.62
N ALA A 24 -0.06 -23.73 -6.88
CA ALA A 24 0.69 -24.17 -8.04
C ALA A 24 1.63 -23.03 -8.49
N GLY A 25 2.79 -22.94 -7.86
CA GLY A 25 3.74 -21.84 -8.08
C GLY A 25 3.35 -20.54 -7.36
N GLY A 26 3.70 -19.40 -7.95
CA GLY A 26 3.60 -18.07 -7.34
C GLY A 26 2.18 -17.70 -6.90
N CYS A 27 1.28 -17.42 -7.85
CA CYS A 27 -0.07 -16.90 -7.58
C CYS A 27 -1.17 -17.70 -8.32
N SER A 28 -1.16 -19.03 -8.25
CA SER A 28 -2.26 -19.85 -8.78
C SER A 28 -2.51 -21.10 -7.94
N THR A 29 -3.69 -21.69 -8.04
CA THR A 29 -4.01 -22.98 -7.40
C THR A 29 -3.70 -24.15 -8.32
N ASN A 30 -3.61 -25.36 -7.75
CA ASN A 30 -3.63 -26.59 -8.55
C ASN A 30 -4.99 -26.78 -9.24
N SER A 31 -5.00 -27.55 -10.33
CA SER A 31 -6.18 -27.93 -11.11
C SER A 31 -6.38 -29.44 -11.11
N VAL A 32 -7.61 -29.91 -11.33
CA VAL A 32 -7.93 -31.33 -11.54
C VAL A 32 -8.71 -31.46 -12.86
N PRO A 33 -8.01 -31.60 -14.01
CA PRO A 33 -8.63 -31.55 -15.33
C PRO A 33 -9.69 -32.64 -15.55
N ARG A 34 -9.49 -33.86 -15.02
CA ARG A 34 -10.47 -34.96 -15.18
C ARG A 34 -11.84 -34.65 -14.57
N LEU A 35 -11.88 -33.71 -13.62
CA LEU A 35 -13.08 -33.24 -12.92
C LEU A 35 -13.46 -31.81 -13.33
N SER A 36 -12.85 -31.27 -14.38
CA SER A 36 -13.08 -29.90 -14.84
C SER A 36 -12.84 -28.82 -13.75
N ILE A 37 -12.00 -29.09 -12.76
CA ILE A 37 -11.62 -28.10 -11.74
C ILE A 37 -10.44 -27.28 -12.29
N PRO A 38 -10.65 -25.99 -12.62
CA PRO A 38 -9.63 -25.14 -13.24
C PRO A 38 -8.60 -24.66 -12.22
N LYS A 39 -7.55 -23.99 -12.71
CA LYS A 39 -6.71 -23.17 -11.84
C LYS A 39 -7.44 -21.88 -11.50
N LEU A 40 -7.38 -21.47 -10.25
CA LEU A 40 -7.70 -20.11 -9.84
C LEU A 40 -6.40 -19.29 -9.84
N HIS A 41 -6.45 -18.09 -10.40
CA HIS A 41 -5.32 -17.17 -10.46
C HIS A 41 -5.55 -16.00 -9.52
N SER A 42 -4.56 -15.72 -8.68
CA SER A 42 -4.54 -14.52 -7.84
C SER A 42 -3.45 -13.55 -8.29
N SER A 43 -3.53 -12.31 -7.81
CA SER A 43 -2.46 -11.33 -7.98
C SER A 43 -2.53 -10.27 -6.89
N ASP A 44 -1.37 -9.79 -6.46
CA ASP A 44 -1.28 -8.51 -5.76
C ASP A 44 -1.75 -7.37 -6.69
N GLY A 45 -2.22 -6.23 -6.17
CA GLY A 45 -2.44 -5.93 -4.77
C GLY A 45 -3.41 -4.74 -4.58
N PRO A 46 -3.25 -3.95 -3.52
CA PRO A 46 -4.29 -3.01 -3.06
C PRO A 46 -4.40 -1.68 -3.81
N HIS A 47 -3.41 -1.32 -4.64
CA HIS A 47 -3.41 -0.08 -5.43
C HIS A 47 -2.97 -0.31 -6.89
N GLY A 48 -3.16 -1.53 -7.40
CA GLY A 48 -2.84 -1.91 -8.78
C GLY A 48 -2.74 -3.43 -8.91
N VAL A 49 -3.14 -4.00 -10.05
CA VAL A 49 -3.10 -5.47 -10.26
C VAL A 49 -1.82 -5.85 -11.00
N ARG A 50 -0.78 -6.37 -10.32
CA ARG A 50 0.51 -6.71 -10.95
C ARG A 50 0.36 -7.72 -12.10
N GLY A 51 -0.40 -8.79 -11.90
CA GLY A 51 -0.64 -9.86 -12.87
C GLY A 51 0.59 -10.73 -13.13
N GLY A 52 0.64 -11.34 -14.33
CA GLY A 52 1.83 -12.08 -14.79
C GLY A 52 2.13 -13.39 -14.05
N GLY A 53 1.17 -13.92 -13.27
CA GLY A 53 1.38 -15.10 -12.42
C GLY A 53 2.14 -14.80 -11.12
N GLY A 54 2.25 -13.52 -10.75
CA GLY A 54 2.94 -13.07 -9.54
C GLY A 54 4.37 -12.61 -9.75
N ARG A 55 4.94 -12.83 -10.94
CA ARG A 55 6.33 -12.46 -11.27
C ARG A 55 6.60 -10.97 -11.08
N PHE A 56 7.79 -10.66 -10.58
CA PHE A 56 8.29 -9.28 -10.45
C PHE A 56 9.06 -8.80 -11.69
N PHE A 57 9.70 -9.73 -12.42
CA PHE A 57 10.38 -9.41 -13.66
C PHE A 57 9.41 -9.39 -14.84
N ASN A 58 9.39 -8.28 -15.59
CA ASN A 58 8.51 -8.04 -16.74
C ASN A 58 7.03 -8.42 -16.50
N PRO A 59 6.38 -7.90 -15.44
CA PRO A 59 4.93 -8.03 -15.30
C PRO A 59 4.23 -7.22 -16.40
N PRO A 60 3.00 -7.58 -16.79
CA PRO A 60 2.23 -6.76 -17.73
C PRO A 60 1.90 -5.39 -17.10
N PRO A 61 2.01 -4.28 -17.86
CA PRO A 61 1.70 -2.95 -17.35
C PRO A 61 0.23 -2.85 -16.94
N GLY A 62 -0.05 -1.91 -16.03
CA GLY A 62 -1.33 -1.78 -15.34
C GLY A 62 -1.60 -0.39 -14.80
N TYR A 63 -2.74 -0.26 -14.10
CA TYR A 63 -3.03 0.96 -13.36
C TYR A 63 -2.29 0.94 -12.02
N LEU A 64 -1.43 1.93 -11.81
CA LEU A 64 -0.82 2.20 -10.50
C LEU A 64 -1.57 3.38 -9.87
N LEU A 65 -2.44 3.07 -8.92
CA LEU A 65 -3.26 4.06 -8.22
C LEU A 65 -2.47 4.63 -7.02
N PRO A 66 -2.92 5.76 -6.44
CA PRO A 66 -2.35 6.27 -5.20
C PRO A 66 -2.34 5.23 -4.07
N SER A 67 -1.41 5.38 -3.12
CA SER A 67 -1.31 4.50 -1.96
C SER A 67 -2.63 4.40 -1.19
N ALA A 68 -2.83 3.33 -0.43
CA ALA A 68 -4.06 3.18 0.35
C ALA A 68 -4.23 4.32 1.36
N THR A 69 -3.15 4.83 1.97
CA THR A 69 -3.24 6.03 2.83
C THR A 69 -3.73 7.27 2.06
N ALA A 70 -3.30 7.44 0.81
CA ALA A 70 -3.78 8.50 -0.07
C ALA A 70 -5.27 8.30 -0.44
N MET A 71 -5.67 7.08 -0.83
CA MET A 71 -7.06 6.76 -1.08
C MET A 71 -7.92 6.93 0.18
N GLY A 72 -7.38 6.60 1.35
CA GLY A 72 -7.97 6.84 2.67
C GLY A 72 -8.23 8.32 2.90
N ALA A 73 -7.30 9.17 2.47
CA ALA A 73 -7.40 10.61 2.62
C ALA A 73 -8.54 11.24 1.80
N THR A 74 -9.12 10.50 0.85
CA THR A 74 -10.28 10.98 0.09
C THR A 74 -11.56 11.01 0.90
N PHE A 75 -11.70 10.14 1.92
CA PHE A 75 -12.95 9.90 2.67
C PHE A 75 -14.18 9.68 1.76
N ASP A 76 -13.98 9.10 0.57
CA ASP A 76 -15.01 8.98 -0.47
C ASP A 76 -15.35 7.52 -0.78
N THR A 77 -16.39 7.02 -0.12
CA THR A 77 -16.92 5.66 -0.32
C THR A 77 -17.32 5.38 -1.78
N LYS A 78 -17.84 6.37 -2.50
CA LYS A 78 -18.25 6.20 -3.90
C LYS A 78 -17.04 6.11 -4.81
N LEU A 79 -15.99 6.89 -4.54
CA LEU A 79 -14.73 6.80 -5.26
C LEU A 79 -14.08 5.43 -5.06
N LEU A 80 -14.08 4.90 -3.83
CA LEU A 80 -13.50 3.57 -3.54
C LEU A 80 -14.27 2.43 -4.23
N TYR A 81 -15.59 2.54 -4.38
CA TYR A 81 -16.35 1.60 -5.23
C TYR A 81 -15.88 1.64 -6.70
N ARG A 82 -15.64 2.84 -7.25
CA ARG A 82 -15.13 3.00 -8.62
C ARG A 82 -13.71 2.48 -8.77
N VAL A 83 -12.87 2.64 -7.75
CA VAL A 83 -11.53 2.01 -7.70
C VAL A 83 -11.66 0.50 -7.80
N GLY A 84 -12.52 -0.11 -6.97
CA GLY A 84 -12.75 -1.55 -7.02
C GLY A 84 -13.21 -2.04 -8.39
N LYS A 85 -14.12 -1.30 -9.03
CA LYS A 85 -14.56 -1.58 -10.40
C LYS A 85 -13.38 -1.55 -11.39
N LEU A 86 -12.58 -0.48 -11.39
CA LEU A 86 -11.42 -0.34 -12.28
C LEU A 86 -10.44 -1.52 -12.14
N LEU A 87 -10.13 -1.90 -10.90
CA LEU A 87 -9.23 -3.01 -10.61
C LEU A 87 -9.81 -4.36 -11.02
N SER A 88 -11.14 -4.55 -10.93
CA SER A 88 -11.80 -5.76 -11.44
C SER A 88 -11.67 -5.88 -12.97
N GLU A 89 -11.81 -4.77 -13.70
CA GLU A 89 -11.66 -4.73 -15.15
C GLU A 89 -10.21 -5.01 -15.56
N GLU A 90 -9.25 -4.52 -14.77
CA GLU A 90 -7.83 -4.83 -14.96
C GLU A 90 -7.51 -6.30 -14.66
N ALA A 91 -8.03 -6.84 -13.55
CA ALA A 91 -7.85 -8.24 -13.18
C ALA A 91 -8.34 -9.18 -14.28
N LYS A 92 -9.55 -8.94 -14.82
CA LYS A 92 -10.08 -9.72 -15.95
C LYS A 92 -9.18 -9.66 -17.19
N ARG A 93 -8.68 -8.48 -17.55
CA ARG A 93 -7.73 -8.29 -18.66
C ARG A 93 -6.44 -9.09 -18.45
N LYS A 94 -6.01 -9.24 -17.19
CA LYS A 94 -4.80 -9.98 -16.80
C LYS A 94 -5.05 -11.47 -16.50
N GLY A 95 -6.29 -11.97 -16.67
CA GLY A 95 -6.65 -13.36 -16.35
C GLY A 95 -6.60 -13.67 -14.85
N VAL A 96 -6.76 -12.65 -14.00
CA VAL A 96 -6.75 -12.75 -12.54
C VAL A 96 -8.19 -12.89 -12.03
N HIS A 97 -8.42 -13.89 -11.18
CA HIS A 97 -9.71 -14.19 -10.60
C HIS A 97 -9.87 -13.63 -9.19
N VAL A 98 -8.77 -13.44 -8.45
CA VAL A 98 -8.76 -12.90 -7.09
C VAL A 98 -7.66 -11.86 -6.92
N ILE A 99 -8.03 -10.66 -6.47
CA ILE A 99 -7.07 -9.61 -6.12
C ILE A 99 -6.73 -9.73 -4.64
N LEU A 100 -5.43 -9.74 -4.31
CA LEU A 100 -4.92 -9.82 -2.94
C LEU A 100 -4.98 -8.45 -2.25
N ALA A 101 -6.22 -8.00 -2.00
CA ALA A 101 -6.57 -6.66 -1.57
C ALA A 101 -7.97 -6.62 -0.93
N PRO A 102 -8.32 -5.52 -0.25
CA PRO A 102 -7.44 -4.45 0.21
C PRO A 102 -6.65 -4.87 1.47
N THR A 103 -5.58 -4.13 1.76
CA THR A 103 -4.91 -4.22 3.06
C THR A 103 -5.59 -3.26 4.03
N VAL A 104 -5.99 -3.73 5.21
CA VAL A 104 -6.80 -2.96 6.19
C VAL A 104 -6.23 -2.97 7.61
N CYS A 105 -4.97 -3.40 7.76
CA CYS A 105 -4.24 -3.31 9.02
C CYS A 105 -4.20 -1.86 9.53
N ILE A 106 -3.98 -1.68 10.83
CA ILE A 106 -3.98 -0.35 11.44
C ILE A 106 -2.54 0.15 11.53
N GLN A 107 -2.29 1.38 11.09
CA GLN A 107 -1.00 2.05 11.27
C GLN A 107 -0.79 2.50 12.72
N ARG A 108 -0.71 1.51 13.61
CA ARG A 108 -0.51 1.67 15.05
C ARG A 108 0.71 2.56 15.35
N SER A 109 1.78 2.34 14.59
CA SER A 109 3.00 3.16 14.60
C SER A 109 3.15 3.89 13.26
N PRO A 110 3.62 5.14 13.23
CA PRO A 110 3.94 5.81 11.97
C PRO A 110 5.16 5.19 11.26
N LEU A 111 5.95 4.35 11.95
CA LEU A 111 7.19 3.78 11.40
C LEU A 111 6.99 2.49 10.60
N ILE A 112 5.81 1.90 10.62
CA ILE A 112 5.52 0.66 9.89
C ILE A 112 5.83 0.82 8.39
N GLY A 113 6.63 -0.09 7.83
CA GLY A 113 7.04 0.03 6.42
C GLY A 113 5.93 -0.17 5.42
N ARG A 114 4.92 -0.99 5.74
CA ARG A 114 3.70 -1.19 4.93
C ARG A 114 2.55 -0.26 5.31
N GLY A 115 2.81 0.81 6.06
CA GLY A 115 1.75 1.72 6.50
C GLY A 115 1.01 2.37 5.34
N PHE A 116 1.73 2.71 4.27
CA PHE A 116 1.16 3.25 3.04
C PHE A 116 0.12 2.32 2.38
N GLU A 117 0.17 1.02 2.69
CA GLU A 117 -0.63 -0.02 2.04
C GLU A 117 -2.01 -0.20 2.68
N ALA A 118 -2.27 0.37 3.86
CA ALA A 118 -3.59 0.40 4.50
C ALA A 118 -4.21 1.80 4.50
N PHE A 119 -5.52 1.90 4.69
CA PHE A 119 -6.24 3.17 4.49
C PHE A 119 -6.01 4.20 5.60
N SER A 120 -5.98 3.81 6.88
CA SER A 120 -6.08 4.75 8.00
C SER A 120 -5.72 4.16 9.36
N ASP A 121 -5.20 5.02 10.25
CA ASP A 121 -5.01 4.72 11.68
C ASP A 121 -6.34 4.64 12.47
N ASP A 122 -7.47 4.90 11.80
CA ASP A 122 -8.82 4.74 12.32
C ASP A 122 -9.54 3.50 11.71
N PRO A 123 -10.02 2.55 12.54
CA PRO A 123 -10.65 1.33 12.06
C PRO A 123 -11.99 1.57 11.37
N VAL A 124 -12.71 2.64 11.69
CA VAL A 124 -14.00 2.96 11.07
C VAL A 124 -13.80 3.50 9.66
N LEU A 125 -12.83 4.39 9.46
CA LEU A 125 -12.44 4.84 8.13
C LEU A 125 -11.94 3.68 7.28
N SER A 126 -10.96 2.91 7.78
CA SER A 126 -10.38 1.76 7.08
C SER A 126 -11.43 0.73 6.68
N GLY A 127 -12.27 0.29 7.61
CA GLY A 127 -13.29 -0.72 7.33
C GLY A 127 -14.41 -0.25 6.39
N THR A 128 -14.83 1.02 6.50
CA THR A 128 -15.89 1.58 5.66
C THR A 128 -15.43 1.75 4.20
N LEU A 129 -14.19 2.20 3.99
CA LEU A 129 -13.61 2.32 2.65
C LEU A 129 -13.33 0.93 2.04
N ALA A 130 -12.81 0.00 2.83
CA ALA A 130 -12.58 -1.37 2.40
C ALA A 130 -13.88 -2.06 1.95
N ALA A 131 -14.99 -1.86 2.66
CA ALA A 131 -16.29 -2.41 2.29
C ALA A 131 -16.69 -2.04 0.85
N GLN A 132 -16.48 -0.78 0.47
CA GLN A 132 -16.85 -0.26 -0.85
C GLN A 132 -15.85 -0.64 -1.93
N TYR A 133 -14.56 -0.65 -1.61
CA TYR A 133 -13.51 -1.18 -2.48
C TYR A 133 -13.78 -2.65 -2.86
N ILE A 134 -14.08 -3.49 -1.87
CA ILE A 134 -14.40 -4.92 -2.05
C ILE A 134 -15.68 -5.10 -2.84
N SER A 135 -16.72 -4.33 -2.52
CA SER A 135 -17.99 -4.32 -3.27
C SER A 135 -17.77 -4.00 -4.74
N GLY A 136 -16.97 -2.96 -5.04
CA GLY A 136 -16.61 -2.59 -6.41
C GLY A 136 -15.91 -3.71 -7.17
N ILE A 137 -15.06 -4.50 -6.51
CA ILE A 137 -14.38 -5.66 -7.11
C ILE A 137 -15.35 -6.82 -7.37
N GLN A 138 -16.11 -7.21 -6.35
CA GLN A 138 -16.92 -8.43 -6.34
C GLN A 138 -18.23 -8.31 -7.10
N ASP A 139 -18.87 -7.13 -7.11
CA ASP A 139 -20.04 -6.86 -7.94
C ASP A 139 -19.72 -7.00 -9.44
N HIS A 140 -18.43 -6.88 -9.78
CA HIS A 140 -17.93 -7.05 -11.14
C HIS A 140 -17.27 -8.42 -11.35
N GLY A 141 -17.48 -9.41 -10.48
CA GLY A 141 -17.17 -10.83 -10.74
C GLY A 141 -15.71 -11.23 -10.54
N VAL A 142 -14.91 -10.42 -9.85
CA VAL A 142 -13.55 -10.77 -9.40
C VAL A 142 -13.59 -10.92 -7.88
N GLY A 143 -12.84 -11.86 -7.30
CA GLY A 143 -12.77 -12.03 -5.85
C GLY A 143 -11.82 -11.02 -5.19
N SER A 144 -12.14 -10.60 -3.97
CA SER A 144 -11.24 -9.82 -3.12
C SER A 144 -10.70 -10.70 -1.98
N CYS A 145 -9.41 -10.61 -1.70
CA CYS A 145 -8.78 -11.23 -0.54
C CYS A 145 -8.30 -10.17 0.45
N ILE A 146 -9.16 -9.82 1.40
CA ILE A 146 -8.87 -8.80 2.42
C ILE A 146 -7.73 -9.28 3.34
N LYS A 147 -6.77 -8.38 3.64
CA LYS A 147 -5.51 -8.77 4.31
C LYS A 147 -4.98 -7.71 5.29
N HIS A 148 -4.08 -8.04 6.23
CA HIS A 148 -3.70 -9.40 6.65
C HIS A 148 -4.37 -9.67 8.00
N TYR A 149 -5.14 -10.76 8.09
CA TYR A 149 -6.00 -11.09 9.22
C TYR A 149 -5.20 -11.85 10.30
N ALA A 150 -4.78 -11.25 11.41
CA ALA A 150 -4.98 -9.85 11.83
C ALA A 150 -3.70 -9.26 12.48
N ALA A 151 -3.73 -7.97 12.79
CA ALA A 151 -2.68 -7.25 13.53
C ALA A 151 -1.27 -7.34 12.92
N HIS A 152 -1.17 -7.29 11.59
CA HIS A 152 0.10 -7.20 10.88
C HIS A 152 0.61 -5.75 10.85
N ASP A 153 1.02 -5.25 12.01
CA ASP A 153 1.33 -3.83 12.19
C ASP A 153 2.85 -3.55 12.27
N GLN A 154 3.68 -4.52 11.86
CA GLN A 154 5.14 -4.43 11.72
C GLN A 154 5.60 -5.26 10.50
N SER A 155 6.66 -4.85 9.81
CA SER A 155 7.06 -5.44 8.52
C SER A 155 8.40 -6.20 8.55
N ILE A 156 9.31 -5.89 9.48
CA ILE A 156 10.68 -6.45 9.47
C ILE A 156 10.80 -7.94 9.84
N ARG A 157 9.93 -8.46 10.71
CA ARG A 157 10.04 -9.82 11.29
C ARG A 157 8.69 -10.56 11.34
N GLY A 158 7.82 -10.32 10.37
CA GLY A 158 6.41 -10.77 10.39
C GLY A 158 6.18 -12.18 10.94
N SER A 159 6.89 -13.21 10.45
CA SER A 159 6.67 -14.61 10.89
C SER A 159 7.18 -14.92 12.31
N GLN A 160 8.08 -14.09 12.84
CA GLN A 160 8.65 -14.24 14.18
C GLN A 160 7.93 -13.38 15.21
N ASP A 161 7.26 -12.31 14.77
CA ASP A 161 6.59 -11.36 15.64
C ASP A 161 5.54 -12.07 16.50
N ALA A 162 5.63 -11.83 17.81
CA ALA A 162 4.67 -12.32 18.80
C ALA A 162 4.02 -11.13 19.48
N VAL A 163 2.83 -10.74 18.99
CA VAL A 163 2.10 -9.62 19.57
C VAL A 163 1.25 -10.08 20.75
N VAL A 164 1.20 -9.27 21.80
CA VAL A 164 0.37 -9.50 22.98
C VAL A 164 -0.54 -8.31 23.18
N MET A 165 -1.84 -8.58 23.23
CA MET A 165 -2.88 -7.56 23.38
C MET A 165 -4.11 -8.12 24.09
N SER A 166 -4.91 -7.25 24.69
CA SER A 166 -6.22 -7.63 25.24
C SER A 166 -7.21 -7.95 24.11
N GLU A 167 -8.26 -8.71 24.43
CA GLU A 167 -9.33 -9.02 23.47
C GLU A 167 -10.05 -7.72 23.06
N ARG A 168 -10.18 -6.76 23.98
CA ARG A 168 -10.73 -5.44 23.68
C ARG A 168 -9.96 -4.71 22.59
N THR A 169 -8.62 -4.69 22.68
CA THR A 169 -7.76 -4.08 21.65
C THR A 169 -7.88 -4.81 20.32
N LEU A 170 -7.85 -6.14 20.36
CA LEU A 170 -8.02 -6.97 19.17
C LEU A 170 -9.35 -6.66 18.46
N ARG A 171 -10.45 -6.59 19.22
CA ARG A 171 -11.81 -6.40 18.71
C ARG A 171 -12.09 -4.97 18.24
N GLU A 172 -11.72 -3.96 19.02
CA GLU A 172 -12.04 -2.55 18.72
C GLU A 172 -11.08 -1.92 17.70
N ILE A 173 -9.85 -2.43 17.55
CA ILE A 173 -8.84 -1.83 16.67
C ILE A 173 -8.51 -2.74 15.48
N HIS A 174 -8.00 -3.95 15.72
CA HIS A 174 -7.38 -4.73 14.64
C HIS A 174 -8.37 -5.61 13.87
N LEU A 175 -9.48 -6.03 14.49
CA LEU A 175 -10.54 -6.79 13.84
C LEU A 175 -11.68 -5.92 13.33
N LEU A 176 -11.93 -4.76 13.95
CA LEU A 176 -13.00 -3.85 13.55
C LEU A 176 -12.97 -3.47 12.05
N PRO A 177 -11.83 -3.15 11.39
CA PRO A 177 -11.87 -2.82 9.97
C PRO A 177 -12.30 -4.01 9.11
N PHE A 178 -11.91 -5.24 9.48
CA PHE A 178 -12.42 -6.44 8.81
C PHE A 178 -13.92 -6.60 9.06
N GLN A 179 -14.36 -6.53 10.32
CA GLN A 179 -15.77 -6.67 10.70
C GLN A 179 -16.66 -5.68 9.93
N LEU A 180 -16.24 -4.41 9.83
CA LEU A 180 -16.97 -3.39 9.09
C LEU A 180 -16.95 -3.62 7.58
N ALA A 181 -15.86 -4.18 7.02
CA ALA A 181 -15.83 -4.58 5.62
C ALA A 181 -16.85 -5.70 5.32
N PHE A 182 -17.07 -6.62 6.27
CA PHE A 182 -18.12 -7.63 6.19
C PHE A 182 -19.53 -7.05 6.38
N ALA A 183 -19.70 -6.06 7.26
CA ALA A 183 -21.01 -5.52 7.63
C ALA A 183 -21.54 -4.43 6.69
N ARG A 184 -20.67 -3.63 6.07
CA ARG A 184 -21.04 -2.37 5.36
C ARG A 184 -20.98 -2.45 3.83
N GLY A 185 -20.55 -3.58 3.26
CA GLY A 185 -20.46 -3.78 1.82
C GLY A 185 -21.76 -4.30 1.20
N SER A 186 -21.93 -4.15 -0.12
CA SER A 186 -22.96 -4.90 -0.86
C SER A 186 -22.61 -6.39 -0.95
N SER A 187 -21.33 -6.73 -0.76
CA SER A 187 -20.80 -8.09 -0.86
C SER A 187 -19.77 -8.33 0.25
N LYS A 188 -19.93 -9.43 1.01
CA LYS A 188 -18.92 -9.90 1.98
C LYS A 188 -17.66 -10.33 1.23
N PRO A 189 -16.43 -10.06 1.74
CA PRO A 189 -15.20 -10.58 1.16
C PRO A 189 -15.31 -12.08 0.85
N TRP A 190 -14.89 -12.50 -0.35
CA TRP A 190 -14.94 -13.91 -0.76
C TRP A 190 -13.74 -14.73 -0.27
N SER A 191 -12.65 -14.05 0.08
CA SER A 191 -11.49 -14.66 0.71
C SER A 191 -10.82 -13.73 1.72
N VAL A 192 -10.07 -14.32 2.65
CA VAL A 192 -9.28 -13.63 3.69
C VAL A 192 -7.86 -14.18 3.65
N MET A 193 -6.85 -13.32 3.77
CA MET A 193 -5.46 -13.74 3.92
C MET A 193 -5.06 -13.63 5.39
N SER A 194 -4.64 -14.74 5.99
CA SER A 194 -4.12 -14.76 7.37
C SER A 194 -2.76 -14.07 7.46
N SER A 195 -2.51 -13.41 8.59
CA SER A 195 -1.24 -12.71 8.86
C SER A 195 -0.09 -13.66 9.19
N TYR A 196 1.14 -13.18 8.97
CA TYR A 196 2.38 -13.86 9.35
C TYR A 196 2.57 -14.02 10.86
N ASN A 197 2.15 -13.04 11.67
CA ASN A 197 2.54 -12.96 13.08
C ASN A 197 1.71 -13.88 13.99
N ARG A 198 2.16 -13.98 15.24
CA ARG A 198 1.39 -14.57 16.34
C ARG A 198 0.63 -13.51 17.10
N ILE A 199 -0.58 -13.83 17.52
CA ILE A 199 -1.36 -13.06 18.49
C ILE A 199 -1.50 -13.92 19.75
N ASN A 200 -1.11 -13.38 20.91
CA ASN A 200 -1.23 -14.03 22.21
C ASN A 200 -0.66 -15.46 22.24
N GLY A 201 0.42 -15.70 21.47
CA GLY A 201 1.19 -16.95 21.46
C GLY A 201 0.93 -17.90 20.31
N VAL A 202 -0.13 -17.70 19.51
CA VAL A 202 -0.51 -18.60 18.40
C VAL A 202 -0.42 -17.86 17.07
N HIS A 203 0.11 -18.52 16.02
CA HIS A 203 0.19 -17.92 14.69
C HIS A 203 -1.22 -17.69 14.15
N CYS A 204 -1.46 -16.56 13.47
CA CYS A 204 -2.79 -16.23 12.97
C CYS A 204 -3.34 -17.31 12.03
N SER A 205 -2.46 -17.96 11.26
CA SER A 205 -2.78 -19.07 10.36
C SER A 205 -3.06 -20.41 11.07
N GLU A 206 -2.91 -20.45 12.40
CA GLU A 206 -3.09 -21.63 13.26
C GLU A 206 -4.05 -21.38 14.43
N ASP A 207 -4.66 -20.18 14.51
CA ASP A 207 -5.50 -19.82 15.64
C ASP A 207 -6.99 -20.18 15.38
N PRO A 208 -7.53 -21.25 16.00
CA PRO A 208 -8.92 -21.64 15.82
C PRO A 208 -9.90 -20.62 16.40
N LYS A 209 -9.50 -19.82 17.39
CA LYS A 209 -10.38 -18.76 17.91
C LYS A 209 -10.54 -17.66 16.88
N LEU A 210 -9.47 -17.30 16.19
CA LEU A 210 -9.49 -16.24 15.18
C LEU A 210 -10.19 -16.69 13.88
N LEU A 211 -9.81 -17.86 13.35
CA LEU A 211 -10.26 -18.33 12.04
C LEU A 211 -11.61 -19.06 12.07
N ASN A 212 -11.83 -19.98 13.02
CA ASN A 212 -13.13 -20.65 13.15
C ASN A 212 -14.06 -19.83 14.06
N GLY A 213 -13.62 -19.43 15.25
CA GLY A 213 -14.46 -18.73 16.22
C GLY A 213 -14.97 -17.37 15.74
N VAL A 214 -14.08 -16.41 15.51
CA VAL A 214 -14.50 -15.05 15.11
C VAL A 214 -14.98 -15.03 13.66
N LEU A 215 -14.14 -15.48 12.73
CA LEU A 215 -14.42 -15.29 11.31
C LEU A 215 -15.59 -16.15 10.83
N ARG A 216 -15.61 -17.45 11.12
CA ARG A 216 -16.67 -18.36 10.63
C ARG A 216 -17.90 -18.40 11.54
N ASP A 217 -17.73 -18.69 12.83
CA ASP A 217 -18.85 -18.92 13.75
C ASP A 217 -19.55 -17.61 14.12
N GLU A 218 -18.79 -16.56 14.43
CA GLU A 218 -19.35 -15.28 14.86
C GLU A 218 -19.78 -14.39 13.68
N TRP A 219 -18.95 -14.20 12.65
CA TRP A 219 -19.27 -13.34 11.50
C TRP A 219 -19.97 -14.05 10.33
N GLY A 220 -20.08 -15.38 10.40
CA GLY A 220 -20.71 -16.18 9.36
C GLY A 220 -19.94 -16.16 8.04
N PHE A 221 -18.60 -16.19 8.09
CA PHE A 221 -17.78 -16.27 6.89
C PHE A 221 -17.82 -17.67 6.27
N ASP A 222 -18.19 -17.72 5.00
CA ASP A 222 -18.30 -18.92 4.19
C ASP A 222 -17.34 -18.90 2.99
N GLY A 223 -16.29 -18.08 3.07
CA GLY A 223 -15.27 -17.97 2.02
C GLY A 223 -14.01 -18.76 2.35
N LEU A 224 -12.98 -18.50 1.53
CA LEU A 224 -11.67 -19.15 1.61
C LEU A 224 -10.68 -18.35 2.46
N VAL A 225 -10.05 -18.99 3.44
CA VAL A 225 -8.88 -18.45 4.16
C VAL A 225 -7.61 -18.97 3.51
N MET A 226 -6.76 -18.08 3.00
CA MET A 226 -5.43 -18.43 2.52
C MET A 226 -4.34 -17.95 3.47
N SER A 227 -3.18 -18.60 3.44
CA SER A 227 -1.99 -18.05 4.08
C SER A 227 -1.48 -16.85 3.28
N ASP A 228 -0.81 -15.93 3.96
CA ASP A 228 0.19 -15.11 3.27
C ASP A 228 1.33 -16.02 2.73
N TRP A 229 2.20 -15.48 1.88
CA TRP A 229 3.23 -16.24 1.18
C TRP A 229 4.26 -16.83 2.16
N TRP A 230 4.30 -18.16 2.26
CA TRP A 230 5.06 -18.91 3.28
C TRP A 230 4.57 -18.67 4.72
N GLY A 231 3.34 -18.16 4.89
CA GLY A 231 2.70 -17.90 6.19
C GLY A 231 1.98 -19.11 6.80
N THR A 232 2.37 -20.32 6.44
CA THR A 232 1.87 -21.57 7.05
C THR A 232 3.01 -22.17 7.88
N TYR A 233 2.72 -22.61 9.11
CA TYR A 233 3.77 -23.05 10.06
C TYR A 233 3.59 -24.49 10.58
N SER A 234 2.50 -25.15 10.18
CA SER A 234 2.19 -26.53 10.55
C SER A 234 1.28 -27.19 9.51
N THR A 235 1.17 -28.52 9.61
CA THR A 235 0.27 -29.31 8.76
C THR A 235 -1.11 -29.47 9.39
N SER A 236 -1.19 -30.04 10.60
CA SER A 236 -2.46 -30.45 11.19
C SER A 236 -3.14 -29.28 11.89
N GLU A 237 -2.37 -28.50 12.65
CA GLU A 237 -2.84 -27.38 13.46
C GLU A 237 -3.43 -26.28 12.58
N ALA A 238 -2.70 -25.85 11.54
CA ALA A 238 -3.19 -24.85 10.58
C ALA A 238 -4.51 -25.26 9.89
N LEU A 239 -4.59 -26.49 9.37
CA LEU A 239 -5.81 -26.94 8.69
C LEU A 239 -6.99 -27.08 9.67
N ASN A 240 -6.76 -27.67 10.86
CA ASN A 240 -7.80 -27.81 11.88
C ASN A 240 -8.26 -26.44 12.44
N ALA A 241 -7.39 -25.43 12.41
CA ALA A 241 -7.73 -24.06 12.79
C ALA A 241 -8.63 -23.34 11.77
N GLY A 242 -8.70 -23.82 10.52
CA GLY A 242 -9.56 -23.25 9.48
C GLY A 242 -8.81 -22.54 8.34
N LEU A 243 -7.49 -22.70 8.24
CA LEU A 243 -6.70 -22.26 7.09
C LEU A 243 -6.99 -23.17 5.88
N ASP A 244 -7.59 -22.65 4.82
CA ASP A 244 -8.03 -23.47 3.68
C ASP A 244 -6.97 -23.65 2.60
N LEU A 245 -6.12 -22.65 2.33
CA LEU A 245 -5.12 -22.68 1.23
C LEU A 245 -3.71 -22.24 1.68
N GLU A 246 -2.67 -23.06 1.45
CA GLU A 246 -1.25 -22.68 1.62
C GLU A 246 -0.73 -22.03 0.34
N MET A 247 -0.13 -20.85 0.49
CA MET A 247 0.55 -20.14 -0.58
C MET A 247 2.00 -19.83 -0.19
N PRO A 248 2.94 -19.78 -1.15
CA PRO A 248 2.82 -20.25 -2.53
C PRO A 248 3.01 -21.76 -2.67
N GLY A 249 3.01 -22.25 -3.92
CA GLY A 249 3.57 -23.56 -4.26
C GLY A 249 5.06 -23.52 -4.63
N PRO A 250 5.77 -24.67 -4.61
CA PRO A 250 5.28 -25.97 -4.15
C PRO A 250 5.13 -26.00 -2.62
N SER A 251 4.16 -26.79 -2.17
CA SER A 251 3.79 -26.91 -0.76
C SER A 251 4.93 -27.44 0.12
N VAL A 252 5.02 -26.92 1.35
CA VAL A 252 5.82 -27.50 2.43
C VAL A 252 4.94 -28.36 3.34
N PHE A 253 3.74 -27.88 3.68
CA PHE A 253 2.91 -28.47 4.75
C PHE A 253 1.73 -29.32 4.27
N ARG A 254 1.32 -29.18 2.99
CA ARG A 254 0.08 -29.71 2.40
C ARG A 254 0.29 -30.61 1.19
N GLY A 255 1.38 -31.36 1.20
CA GLY A 255 1.60 -32.51 0.32
C GLY A 255 1.48 -33.80 1.11
N ARG A 256 2.53 -34.62 1.03
CA ARG A 256 2.64 -35.90 1.75
C ARG A 256 2.34 -35.77 3.25
N ALA A 257 2.82 -34.70 3.90
CA ALA A 257 2.59 -34.47 5.32
C ALA A 257 1.10 -34.43 5.69
N LEU A 258 0.27 -33.77 4.87
CA LEU A 258 -1.17 -33.69 5.12
C LEU A 258 -1.88 -35.02 4.84
N ALA A 259 -1.47 -35.75 3.80
CA ALA A 259 -1.99 -37.09 3.55
C ALA A 259 -1.73 -38.03 4.73
N GLU A 260 -0.49 -38.06 5.26
CA GLU A 260 -0.14 -38.84 6.44
C GLU A 260 -0.91 -38.38 7.69
N ALA A 261 -1.13 -37.07 7.86
CA ALA A 261 -1.94 -36.53 8.96
C ALA A 261 -3.40 -37.01 8.92
N VAL A 262 -3.98 -37.18 7.73
CA VAL A 262 -5.31 -37.76 7.55
C VAL A 262 -5.32 -39.25 7.87
N GLU A 263 -4.34 -40.00 7.35
CA GLU A 263 -4.22 -41.45 7.59
C GLU A 263 -4.05 -41.79 9.08
N CYS A 264 -3.25 -41.01 9.81
CA CYS A 264 -3.08 -41.17 11.25
C CYS A 264 -4.16 -40.47 12.10
N ARG A 265 -5.20 -39.91 11.46
CA ARG A 265 -6.38 -39.28 12.10
C ARG A 265 -6.08 -38.03 12.94
N LYS A 266 -4.97 -37.33 12.68
CA LYS A 266 -4.70 -35.98 13.23
C LYS A 266 -5.55 -34.91 12.55
N VAL A 267 -5.88 -35.15 11.29
CA VAL A 267 -6.81 -34.35 10.49
C VAL A 267 -7.94 -35.26 10.04
N SER A 268 -9.19 -34.79 10.18
CA SER A 268 -10.34 -35.53 9.65
C SER A 268 -10.50 -35.28 8.15
N LEU A 269 -10.95 -36.29 7.39
CA LEU A 269 -11.31 -36.09 5.98
C LEU A 269 -12.37 -35.00 5.81
N LYS A 270 -13.28 -34.85 6.79
CA LYS A 270 -14.27 -33.76 6.81
C LYS A 270 -13.64 -32.37 6.84
N ALA A 271 -12.53 -32.18 7.57
CA ALA A 271 -11.82 -30.90 7.59
C ALA A 271 -11.17 -30.59 6.24
N VAL A 272 -10.58 -31.61 5.59
CA VAL A 272 -10.05 -31.49 4.22
C VAL A 272 -11.18 -31.15 3.24
N ASP A 273 -12.33 -31.84 3.33
CA ASP A 273 -13.49 -31.59 2.47
C ASP A 273 -14.07 -30.18 2.65
N ALA A 274 -14.07 -29.66 3.88
CA ALA A 274 -14.49 -28.28 4.15
C ALA A 274 -13.55 -27.27 3.49
N ALA A 275 -12.24 -27.45 3.59
CA ALA A 275 -11.26 -26.58 2.95
C ALA A 275 -11.36 -26.62 1.41
N VAL A 276 -11.52 -27.83 0.84
CA VAL A 276 -11.71 -28.00 -0.62
C VAL A 276 -13.03 -27.36 -1.06
N ARG A 277 -14.11 -27.50 -0.28
CA ARG A 277 -15.39 -26.85 -0.54
C ARG A 277 -15.23 -25.33 -0.65
N ASN A 278 -14.52 -24.70 0.27
CA ASN A 278 -14.29 -23.25 0.27
C ASN A 278 -13.55 -22.80 -1.01
N LEU A 279 -12.56 -23.59 -1.47
CA LEU A 279 -11.89 -23.32 -2.75
C LEU A 279 -12.84 -23.48 -3.95
N LEU A 280 -13.61 -24.57 -4.01
CA LEU A 280 -14.55 -24.80 -5.10
C LEU A 280 -15.67 -23.75 -5.11
N GLN A 281 -16.08 -23.25 -3.95
CA GLN A 281 -17.01 -22.11 -3.82
C GLN A 281 -16.41 -20.82 -4.37
N LEU A 282 -15.13 -20.55 -4.11
CA LEU A 282 -14.45 -19.38 -4.65
C LEU A 282 -14.30 -19.47 -6.18
N ILE A 283 -13.97 -20.65 -6.71
CA ILE A 283 -14.05 -20.95 -8.15
C ILE A 283 -15.47 -20.68 -8.66
N ASN A 284 -16.50 -21.07 -7.90
CA ASN A 284 -17.91 -20.77 -8.18
C ASN A 284 -18.25 -19.28 -8.26
N ARG A 285 -17.82 -18.49 -7.29
CA ARG A 285 -18.08 -17.05 -7.23
C ARG A 285 -17.37 -16.30 -8.36
N THR A 286 -16.13 -16.68 -8.66
CA THR A 286 -15.29 -16.03 -9.69
C THR A 286 -15.54 -16.54 -11.11
N LYS A 287 -16.31 -17.64 -11.25
CA LYS A 287 -16.55 -18.32 -12.54
C LYS A 287 -15.25 -18.74 -13.23
N ALA A 288 -14.23 -19.16 -12.48
CA ALA A 288 -12.92 -19.49 -13.05
C ALA A 288 -12.91 -20.68 -14.05
N TRP A 289 -14.02 -21.43 -14.19
CA TRP A 289 -14.18 -22.44 -15.26
C TRP A 289 -14.49 -21.83 -16.63
N ASP A 290 -14.87 -20.56 -16.66
CA ASP A 290 -15.14 -19.85 -17.90
C ASP A 290 -13.79 -19.58 -18.57
N ASN A 291 -13.37 -20.53 -19.41
CA ASN A 291 -12.12 -20.54 -20.15
C ASN A 291 -12.07 -19.47 -21.25
N SER A 292 -12.72 -18.31 -21.08
CA SER A 292 -12.50 -17.14 -21.93
C SER A 292 -11.02 -16.73 -21.98
N GLY A 293 -10.20 -17.29 -21.06
CA GLY A 293 -8.77 -17.11 -20.99
C GLY A 293 -8.42 -15.68 -20.59
N PRO A 294 -7.13 -15.37 -20.40
CA PRO A 294 -6.70 -13.99 -20.53
C PRO A 294 -7.11 -13.53 -21.93
N GLN A 295 -7.90 -12.46 -22.03
CA GLN A 295 -8.04 -11.79 -23.32
C GLN A 295 -6.63 -11.40 -23.75
N ALA A 296 -6.28 -11.62 -25.04
CA ALA A 296 -5.01 -11.17 -25.57
C ALA A 296 -4.79 -9.72 -25.12
N TRP A 297 -3.65 -9.43 -24.51
CA TRP A 297 -3.38 -8.10 -23.99
C TRP A 297 -3.55 -7.08 -25.13
N THR A 298 -4.66 -6.33 -25.11
CA THR A 298 -4.95 -5.30 -26.12
C THR A 298 -4.36 -3.95 -25.73
N GLY A 299 -3.71 -3.84 -24.56
CA GLY A 299 -3.01 -2.64 -24.12
C GLY A 299 -3.90 -1.41 -23.93
N THR A 300 -5.20 -1.55 -23.72
CA THR A 300 -6.09 -0.38 -23.72
C THR A 300 -6.13 0.30 -22.36
N ASP A 301 -5.15 1.17 -22.18
CA ASP A 301 -5.24 2.27 -21.24
C ASP A 301 -6.28 3.29 -21.76
N THR A 302 -7.41 3.45 -21.06
CA THR A 302 -8.54 4.28 -21.53
C THR A 302 -8.50 5.67 -20.93
N LYS A 303 -8.98 6.68 -21.68
CA LYS A 303 -9.08 8.06 -21.19
C LYS A 303 -9.97 8.19 -19.95
N GLU A 304 -11.00 7.36 -19.81
CA GLU A 304 -11.86 7.35 -18.61
C GLU A 304 -11.11 6.85 -17.38
N SER A 305 -10.36 5.76 -17.52
CA SER A 305 -9.55 5.20 -16.43
C SER A 305 -8.37 6.11 -16.07
N GLN A 306 -7.71 6.75 -17.05
CA GLN A 306 -6.69 7.79 -16.83
C GLN A 306 -7.28 8.96 -16.03
N ALA A 307 -8.47 9.46 -16.43
CA ALA A 307 -9.15 10.53 -15.72
C ALA A 307 -9.54 10.13 -14.28
N LEU A 308 -9.93 8.86 -14.06
CA LEU A 308 -10.18 8.35 -12.71
C LEU A 308 -8.89 8.30 -11.88
N ALA A 309 -7.78 7.78 -12.41
CA ALA A 309 -6.49 7.75 -11.72
C ALA A 309 -6.03 9.17 -11.33
N ARG A 310 -6.14 10.14 -12.26
CA ARG A 310 -5.86 11.56 -12.01
C ARG A 310 -6.76 12.16 -10.95
N LYS A 311 -8.06 11.84 -10.98
CA LYS A 311 -9.01 12.26 -9.94
C LYS A 311 -8.62 11.73 -8.56
N ILE A 312 -8.25 10.45 -8.44
CA ILE A 312 -7.86 9.87 -7.15
C ILE A 312 -6.57 10.54 -6.64
N ALA A 313 -5.59 10.76 -7.53
CA ALA A 313 -4.37 11.48 -7.18
C ALA A 313 -4.68 12.90 -6.66
N ALA A 314 -5.48 13.69 -7.39
CA ALA A 314 -5.82 15.05 -6.99
C ALA A 314 -6.70 15.11 -5.71
N ASP A 315 -7.71 14.25 -5.59
CA ASP A 315 -8.64 14.23 -4.44
C ASP A 315 -7.98 13.71 -3.15
N SER A 316 -6.85 12.99 -3.26
CA SER A 316 -6.10 12.49 -2.09
C SER A 316 -5.18 13.55 -1.47
N ILE A 317 -4.78 14.58 -2.24
CA ILE A 317 -3.87 15.61 -1.77
C ILE A 317 -4.50 16.41 -0.64
N VAL A 318 -3.74 16.58 0.44
CA VAL A 318 -4.16 17.34 1.63
C VAL A 318 -3.44 18.68 1.66
N LEU A 319 -4.19 19.76 1.63
CA LEU A 319 -3.65 21.10 1.89
C LEU A 319 -3.51 21.31 3.41
N LEU A 320 -2.28 21.39 3.91
CA LEU A 320 -1.99 21.46 5.34
C LEU A 320 -1.84 22.90 5.84
N LYS A 321 -1.24 23.77 5.02
CA LYS A 321 -1.11 25.21 5.30
C LYS A 321 -1.34 26.02 4.03
N ASN A 322 -1.99 27.17 4.15
CA ASN A 322 -2.10 28.19 3.09
C ASN A 322 -2.40 29.57 3.70
N SER A 323 -1.64 29.97 4.72
CA SER A 323 -1.98 31.16 5.53
C SER A 323 -1.81 32.49 4.81
N LYS A 324 -1.01 32.51 3.73
CA LYS A 324 -0.83 33.68 2.85
C LYS A 324 -1.70 33.64 1.59
N SER A 325 -2.53 32.61 1.42
CA SER A 325 -3.34 32.40 0.21
C SER A 325 -2.51 32.44 -1.08
N ILE A 326 -1.32 31.82 -1.06
CA ILE A 326 -0.47 31.66 -2.25
C ILE A 326 -1.14 30.72 -3.24
N LEU A 327 -1.76 29.66 -2.73
CA LEU A 327 -2.54 28.74 -3.54
C LEU A 327 -4.02 29.13 -3.58
N PRO A 328 -4.73 28.88 -4.70
CA PRO A 328 -4.19 28.32 -5.94
C PRO A 328 -3.32 29.31 -6.73
N LEU A 329 -2.31 28.79 -7.43
CA LEU A 329 -1.50 29.54 -8.38
C LEU A 329 -2.35 30.02 -9.56
N ASP A 330 -2.04 31.21 -10.07
CA ASP A 330 -2.82 31.84 -11.13
C ASP A 330 -2.04 31.84 -12.45
N LYS A 331 -2.46 30.96 -13.38
CA LYS A 331 -1.87 30.85 -14.71
C LYS A 331 -1.99 32.14 -15.54
N THR A 332 -2.90 33.05 -15.19
CA THR A 332 -3.07 34.32 -15.90
C THR A 332 -2.06 35.38 -15.48
N LYS A 333 -1.42 35.21 -14.31
CA LYS A 333 -0.34 36.08 -13.87
C LYS A 333 0.96 35.67 -14.54
N LYS A 334 1.75 36.66 -14.99
CA LYS A 334 3.11 36.45 -15.50
C LYS A 334 4.09 36.25 -14.35
N GLN A 335 3.92 35.15 -13.61
CA GLN A 335 4.79 34.76 -12.50
C GLN A 335 5.83 33.76 -12.99
N THR A 336 7.01 33.83 -12.37
CA THR A 336 8.10 32.88 -12.56
C THR A 336 8.11 31.86 -11.43
N TYR A 337 8.35 30.60 -11.78
CA TYR A 337 8.32 29.47 -10.84
C TYR A 337 9.69 28.82 -10.72
N GLY A 338 10.13 28.54 -9.50
CA GLY A 338 11.36 27.78 -9.24
C GLY A 338 11.00 26.38 -8.75
N LEU A 339 11.21 25.37 -9.59
CA LEU A 339 10.94 23.96 -9.25
C LEU A 339 12.20 23.37 -8.61
N ILE A 340 12.11 23.07 -7.32
CA ILE A 340 13.26 22.65 -6.51
C ILE A 340 12.97 21.28 -5.90
N GLY A 341 13.88 20.33 -6.07
CA GLY A 341 13.77 19.01 -5.45
C GLY A 341 13.64 17.88 -6.47
N GLU A 342 14.27 16.74 -6.16
CA GLU A 342 14.34 15.59 -7.05
C GLU A 342 12.98 14.98 -7.45
N HIS A 343 11.96 15.13 -6.59
CA HIS A 343 10.63 14.56 -6.82
C HIS A 343 9.87 15.16 -8.01
N PHE A 344 10.35 16.29 -8.57
CA PHE A 344 9.84 16.77 -9.86
C PHE A 344 10.16 15.82 -11.02
N LEU A 345 11.33 15.17 -10.99
CA LEU A 345 11.77 14.20 -12.00
C LEU A 345 11.52 12.75 -11.57
N TYR A 346 11.70 12.47 -10.28
CA TYR A 346 11.57 11.14 -9.69
C TYR A 346 10.50 11.15 -8.60
N PRO A 347 9.22 11.37 -8.96
CA PRO A 347 8.17 11.43 -7.96
C PRO A 347 8.02 10.09 -7.26
N ALA A 348 7.64 10.15 -6.00
CA ALA A 348 7.26 8.96 -5.26
C ALA A 348 5.85 8.50 -5.68
N VAL A 349 5.77 7.36 -6.37
CA VAL A 349 4.52 6.86 -6.97
C VAL A 349 3.86 5.74 -6.18
N CYS A 350 4.64 4.92 -5.47
CA CYS A 350 4.15 3.85 -4.61
C CYS A 350 5.21 3.50 -3.54
N GLY A 351 4.80 2.75 -2.51
CA GLY A 351 5.72 2.08 -1.60
C GLY A 351 6.19 0.73 -2.15
N GLY A 352 7.26 0.18 -1.60
CA GLY A 352 7.89 -1.04 -2.13
C GLY A 352 7.25 -2.35 -1.66
N GLY A 353 7.60 -3.46 -2.30
CA GLY A 353 7.19 -4.82 -1.92
C GLY A 353 6.14 -5.45 -2.82
N SER A 354 5.29 -6.31 -2.25
CA SER A 354 4.22 -7.01 -2.98
C SER A 354 3.21 -6.05 -3.62
N SER A 355 3.10 -4.82 -3.13
CA SER A 355 2.18 -3.82 -3.67
C SER A 355 2.71 -3.11 -4.93
N GLU A 356 3.96 -3.33 -5.32
CA GLU A 356 4.54 -2.75 -6.55
C GLU A 356 3.92 -3.39 -7.82
N SER A 357 3.70 -2.56 -8.84
CA SER A 357 3.24 -2.98 -10.17
C SER A 357 3.82 -2.07 -11.26
N GLU A 358 4.01 -2.62 -12.45
CA GLU A 358 4.44 -1.83 -13.62
C GLU A 358 3.28 -0.93 -14.09
N PRO A 359 3.42 0.41 -14.07
CA PRO A 359 2.38 1.30 -14.56
C PRO A 359 2.42 1.40 -16.10
N PHE A 360 1.33 1.87 -16.72
CA PHE A 360 1.36 2.24 -18.14
C PHE A 360 2.35 3.37 -18.46
N TYR A 361 2.45 4.33 -17.54
CA TYR A 361 3.34 5.48 -17.58
C TYR A 361 3.42 6.10 -16.18
N ILE A 362 4.28 7.10 -16.00
CA ILE A 362 4.26 7.96 -14.81
C ILE A 362 4.27 9.39 -15.33
N SER A 363 3.25 10.18 -14.98
CA SER A 363 3.26 11.63 -15.14
C SER A 363 4.15 12.23 -14.06
N THR A 364 5.29 12.80 -14.45
CA THR A 364 6.15 13.50 -13.50
C THR A 364 5.62 14.91 -13.22
N PRO A 365 5.81 15.44 -12.00
CA PRO A 365 5.44 16.84 -11.72
C PRO A 365 6.15 17.83 -12.65
N LEU A 366 7.37 17.55 -13.11
CA LEU A 366 8.07 18.40 -14.07
C LEU A 366 7.33 18.45 -15.42
N GLU A 367 6.98 17.29 -16.00
CA GLU A 367 6.22 17.21 -17.26
C GLU A 367 4.85 17.87 -17.10
N ALA A 368 4.14 17.60 -16.00
CA ALA A 368 2.84 18.19 -15.74
C ALA A 368 2.90 19.73 -15.58
N MET A 369 3.98 20.27 -14.98
CA MET A 369 4.21 21.71 -14.88
C MET A 369 4.47 22.33 -16.25
N ASP A 370 5.23 21.64 -17.12
CA ASP A 370 5.48 22.07 -18.50
C ASP A 370 4.20 22.09 -19.33
N GLU A 371 3.37 21.04 -19.23
CA GLU A 371 2.05 21.01 -19.88
C GLU A 371 1.11 22.12 -19.38
N ALA A 372 1.18 22.42 -18.09
CA ALA A 372 0.32 23.41 -17.45
C ALA A 372 0.70 24.86 -17.76
N LEU A 373 1.96 25.12 -18.13
CA LEU A 373 2.54 26.45 -18.34
C LEU A 373 2.98 26.60 -19.80
N SER A 374 2.36 27.52 -20.54
CA SER A 374 2.77 27.80 -21.92
C SER A 374 4.15 28.47 -21.97
N ALA A 375 5.20 27.68 -22.26
CA ALA A 375 6.60 28.04 -22.54
C ALA A 375 7.39 28.80 -21.44
N GLY A 376 8.23 28.07 -20.70
CA GLY A 376 9.50 28.59 -20.14
C GLY A 376 9.44 29.47 -18.89
N ASN A 377 8.27 29.65 -18.28
CA ASN A 377 8.12 30.45 -17.04
C ASN A 377 8.57 29.74 -15.76
N PHE A 378 9.29 28.62 -15.89
CA PHE A 378 9.88 27.94 -14.75
C PHE A 378 11.34 27.56 -15.01
N LYS A 379 12.09 27.41 -13.92
CA LYS A 379 13.41 26.78 -13.91
C LYS A 379 13.39 25.63 -12.93
N TYR A 380 14.14 24.58 -13.24
CA TYR A 380 14.25 23.40 -12.39
C TYR A 380 15.69 23.21 -11.90
N VAL A 381 15.85 22.90 -10.62
CA VAL A 381 17.10 22.41 -10.05
C VAL A 381 16.81 21.26 -9.07
N PRO A 382 17.65 20.21 -9.03
CA PRO A 382 17.41 19.07 -8.15
C PRO A 382 17.54 19.43 -6.66
N GLY A 383 18.42 20.37 -6.31
CA GLY A 383 18.68 20.79 -4.93
C GLY A 383 19.45 19.74 -4.11
N HIS A 384 18.86 18.57 -3.89
CA HIS A 384 19.48 17.46 -3.18
C HIS A 384 18.82 16.13 -3.59
N PHE A 385 19.63 15.07 -3.71
CA PHE A 385 19.15 13.71 -3.95
C PHE A 385 19.06 12.92 -2.66
N SER A 386 17.92 12.26 -2.40
CA SER A 386 17.63 11.63 -1.11
C SER A 386 17.47 10.11 -1.16
N TRP A 387 17.89 9.47 -2.25
CA TRP A 387 17.79 8.02 -2.42
C TRP A 387 18.60 7.25 -1.37
N ARG A 388 18.04 6.13 -0.88
CA ARG A 388 18.80 5.21 -0.01
C ARG A 388 19.71 4.32 -0.85
N TRP A 389 19.24 3.96 -2.04
CA TRP A 389 19.94 3.16 -3.02
C TRP A 389 20.12 3.97 -4.31
N THR A 390 21.21 3.74 -5.04
CA THR A 390 21.44 4.39 -6.34
C THR A 390 20.18 4.24 -7.22
N PRO A 391 19.55 5.31 -7.73
CA PRO A 391 18.23 5.22 -8.34
C PRO A 391 18.26 4.38 -9.61
N LEU A 392 17.12 3.78 -9.96
CA LEU A 392 17.02 2.96 -11.18
C LEU A 392 17.26 3.81 -12.44
N ILE A 393 18.00 3.25 -13.40
CA ILE A 393 18.28 3.93 -14.67
C ILE A 393 17.01 3.90 -15.52
N ARG A 394 16.46 5.08 -15.81
CA ARG A 394 15.22 5.25 -16.62
C ARG A 394 15.49 5.60 -18.08
N THR A 395 16.64 6.20 -18.38
CA THR A 395 16.99 6.73 -19.70
C THR A 395 18.44 6.41 -20.05
N GLY A 396 18.75 6.39 -21.34
CA GLY A 396 20.13 6.23 -21.84
C GLY A 396 20.57 4.78 -22.05
N LEU A 397 19.74 3.79 -21.70
CA LEU A 397 19.95 2.37 -22.01
C LEU A 397 19.20 1.96 -23.27
N THR A 398 19.90 1.38 -24.24
CA THR A 398 19.29 0.78 -25.44
C THR A 398 19.69 -0.68 -25.61
N LEU A 399 18.86 -1.45 -26.32
CA LEU A 399 19.16 -2.82 -26.67
C LEU A 399 20.46 -2.89 -27.50
N PRO A 400 21.31 -3.91 -27.30
CA PRO A 400 22.56 -4.03 -28.05
C PRO A 400 22.34 -3.98 -29.57
N GLY A 401 22.99 -3.04 -30.25
CA GLY A 401 22.85 -2.87 -31.71
C GLY A 401 21.53 -2.27 -32.19
N SER A 402 20.69 -1.76 -31.27
CA SER A 402 19.42 -1.08 -31.57
C SER A 402 19.33 0.28 -30.87
N SER A 403 18.43 1.13 -31.36
CA SER A 403 18.00 2.36 -30.70
C SER A 403 16.84 2.15 -29.72
N ASP A 404 16.26 0.95 -29.70
CA ASP A 404 15.13 0.63 -28.80
C ASP A 404 15.60 0.66 -27.34
N PRO A 405 14.84 1.28 -26.43
CA PRO A 405 15.26 1.40 -25.03
C PRO A 405 15.22 0.05 -24.31
N GLY A 406 16.23 -0.23 -23.48
CA GLY A 406 16.23 -1.35 -22.55
C GLY A 406 17.52 -2.20 -22.51
N LEU A 407 17.37 -3.41 -21.97
CA LEU A 407 18.40 -4.43 -21.82
C LEU A 407 17.90 -5.75 -22.40
N LEU A 408 18.81 -6.49 -23.03
CA LEU A 408 18.59 -7.88 -23.45
C LEU A 408 19.06 -8.82 -22.33
N VAL A 409 18.14 -9.60 -21.77
CA VAL A 409 18.41 -10.58 -20.71
C VAL A 409 18.35 -11.99 -21.30
N GLU A 410 19.39 -12.80 -21.05
CA GLU A 410 19.57 -14.13 -21.63
C GLU A 410 19.89 -15.13 -20.52
N TRP A 411 19.26 -16.31 -20.51
CA TRP A 411 19.47 -17.38 -19.54
C TRP A 411 20.24 -18.54 -20.16
N PHE A 412 21.23 -19.09 -19.45
CA PHE A 412 22.12 -20.15 -19.91
C PHE A 412 22.24 -21.27 -18.87
N ALA A 413 22.31 -22.51 -19.35
CA ALA A 413 22.56 -23.67 -18.48
C ALA A 413 24.02 -23.76 -18.00
N GLU A 414 24.95 -23.16 -18.75
CA GLU A 414 26.39 -23.11 -18.46
C GLU A 414 26.90 -21.67 -18.54
N ASP A 415 28.11 -21.42 -18.04
CA ASP A 415 28.70 -20.07 -17.98
C ASP A 415 29.10 -19.58 -19.39
N PRO A 416 28.42 -18.54 -19.93
CA PRO A 416 28.69 -18.04 -21.28
C PRO A 416 30.04 -17.31 -21.42
N HIS A 417 30.72 -16.97 -20.31
CA HIS A 417 32.09 -16.44 -20.37
C HIS A 417 33.14 -17.54 -20.48
N HIS A 418 32.90 -18.71 -19.87
CA HIS A 418 33.80 -19.86 -19.99
C HIS A 418 33.57 -20.64 -21.28
N ASN A 419 32.31 -20.78 -21.72
CA ASN A 419 31.95 -21.37 -23.00
C ASN A 419 31.25 -20.34 -23.88
N PRO A 420 31.98 -19.62 -24.77
CA PRO A 420 31.39 -18.63 -25.67
C PRO A 420 30.37 -19.19 -26.67
N ASN A 421 30.34 -20.52 -26.86
CA ASN A 421 29.37 -21.19 -27.74
C ASN A 421 28.09 -21.61 -26.99
N ALA A 422 27.99 -21.34 -25.68
CA ALA A 422 26.80 -21.61 -24.88
C ALA A 422 25.58 -20.90 -25.49
N GLN A 423 24.53 -21.66 -25.75
CA GLN A 423 23.28 -21.10 -26.30
C GLN A 423 22.36 -20.64 -25.18
N ALA A 424 21.75 -19.47 -25.37
CA ALA A 424 20.72 -19.00 -24.47
C ALA A 424 19.51 -19.94 -24.58
N VAL A 425 19.07 -20.48 -23.45
CA VAL A 425 17.85 -21.29 -23.35
C VAL A 425 16.63 -20.38 -23.54
N ARG A 426 16.75 -19.13 -23.09
CA ARG A 426 15.72 -18.09 -23.22
C ARG A 426 16.37 -16.73 -23.32
N SER A 427 15.71 -15.81 -24.03
CA SER A 427 16.06 -14.40 -24.08
C SER A 427 14.82 -13.52 -23.99
N GLU A 428 14.92 -12.40 -23.31
CA GLU A 428 13.82 -11.45 -23.12
C GLU A 428 14.36 -10.01 -23.01
N ALA A 429 13.68 -9.05 -23.62
CA ALA A 429 14.01 -7.62 -23.47
C ALA A 429 13.29 -7.04 -22.25
N THR A 430 13.92 -6.09 -21.57
CA THR A 430 13.30 -5.35 -20.46
C THR A 430 13.71 -3.89 -20.46
N LYS A 431 12.86 -3.01 -19.94
CA LYS A 431 13.22 -1.62 -19.62
C LYS A 431 13.62 -1.44 -18.16
N SER A 432 13.34 -2.44 -17.30
CA SER A 432 13.63 -2.36 -15.88
C SER A 432 15.08 -2.74 -15.58
N THR A 433 15.73 -1.91 -14.78
CA THR A 433 17.04 -2.21 -14.19
C THR A 433 16.95 -2.81 -12.79
N SER A 434 15.74 -3.06 -12.29
CA SER A 434 15.46 -3.87 -11.11
C SER A 434 14.87 -5.21 -11.56
N MET A 435 15.71 -6.24 -11.60
CA MET A 435 15.36 -7.55 -12.13
C MET A 435 15.34 -8.58 -11.01
N TYR A 436 14.13 -8.93 -10.56
CA TYR A 436 13.91 -9.93 -9.53
C TYR A 436 13.21 -11.15 -10.13
N PHE A 437 13.93 -12.26 -10.25
CA PHE A 437 13.46 -13.45 -10.97
C PHE A 437 12.67 -14.43 -10.10
N SER A 438 12.33 -14.03 -8.86
CA SER A 438 11.49 -14.84 -7.99
C SER A 438 10.14 -15.16 -8.66
N GLN A 439 9.63 -16.35 -8.35
CA GLN A 439 8.40 -16.90 -8.94
C GLN A 439 8.49 -17.18 -10.46
N MET A 440 9.68 -17.07 -11.07
CA MET A 440 9.95 -17.62 -12.40
C MET A 440 10.51 -19.03 -12.27
N ALA A 441 10.01 -19.95 -13.10
CA ALA A 441 10.52 -21.32 -13.17
C ALA A 441 10.80 -21.68 -14.64
N PHE A 442 12.01 -22.16 -14.89
CA PHE A 442 12.45 -22.64 -16.21
C PHE A 442 12.87 -24.09 -16.05
N PRO A 443 11.98 -25.06 -16.29
CA PRO A 443 12.28 -26.49 -16.13
C PRO A 443 13.46 -26.98 -16.95
N GLU A 444 13.81 -26.25 -18.02
CA GLU A 444 14.91 -26.56 -18.93
C GLU A 444 16.28 -26.14 -18.35
N LEU A 445 16.30 -25.29 -17.32
CA LEU A 445 17.53 -24.86 -16.67
C LEU A 445 17.91 -25.81 -15.53
N PRO A 446 19.21 -26.10 -15.34
CA PRO A 446 19.70 -26.77 -14.14
C PRO A 446 19.43 -25.94 -12.87
N PRO A 447 19.47 -26.54 -11.66
CA PRO A 447 19.25 -25.81 -10.40
C PRO A 447 20.14 -24.57 -10.21
N THR A 448 21.36 -24.62 -10.74
CA THR A 448 22.27 -23.50 -10.83
C THR A 448 22.48 -23.14 -12.28
N TYR A 449 22.18 -21.90 -12.66
CA TYR A 449 22.26 -21.40 -14.02
C TYR A 449 22.89 -20.00 -14.06
N PHE A 450 23.06 -19.47 -15.27
CA PHE A 450 23.68 -18.18 -15.55
C PHE A 450 22.71 -17.26 -16.29
N ILE A 451 22.84 -15.96 -16.04
CA ILE A 451 22.08 -14.91 -16.70
C ILE A 451 23.07 -13.88 -17.22
N ARG A 452 22.87 -13.42 -18.46
CA ARG A 452 23.60 -12.30 -19.04
C ARG A 452 22.62 -11.20 -19.41
N ALA A 453 22.77 -10.01 -18.85
CA ALA A 453 22.02 -8.83 -19.24
C ALA A 453 22.94 -7.84 -19.98
N ARG A 454 22.57 -7.43 -21.20
CA ARG A 454 23.37 -6.54 -22.05
C ARG A 454 22.59 -5.30 -22.46
N SER A 455 23.28 -4.16 -22.53
CA SER A 455 22.72 -2.89 -23.00
C SER A 455 23.84 -2.00 -23.54
N THR A 456 23.46 -0.96 -24.27
CA THR A 456 24.33 0.16 -24.61
C THR A 456 23.89 1.36 -23.78
N PHE A 457 24.80 1.92 -22.99
CA PHE A 457 24.56 3.11 -22.18
C PHE A 457 25.10 4.38 -22.88
N SER A 458 24.36 5.48 -22.78
CA SER A 458 24.80 6.81 -23.16
C SER A 458 24.30 7.85 -22.17
N SER A 459 25.15 8.82 -21.84
CA SER A 459 24.80 9.95 -21.00
C SER A 459 24.41 11.16 -21.84
N GLN A 460 23.46 11.96 -21.34
CA GLN A 460 23.07 13.23 -21.95
C GLN A 460 24.09 14.34 -21.64
N ASN A 461 24.89 14.17 -20.59
CA ASN A 461 25.88 15.13 -20.13
C ASN A 461 27.29 14.52 -20.11
N THR A 462 28.30 15.38 -20.26
CA THR A 462 29.70 15.03 -20.01
C THR A 462 29.97 15.23 -18.52
N GLY A 463 30.51 14.21 -17.84
CA GLY A 463 30.76 14.26 -16.39
C GLY A 463 30.92 12.89 -15.75
N SER A 464 30.84 12.83 -14.42
CA SER A 464 30.93 11.58 -13.67
C SER A 464 29.56 10.94 -13.47
N TYR A 465 29.41 9.70 -13.90
CA TYR A 465 28.18 8.91 -13.72
C TYR A 465 28.46 7.72 -12.80
N ARG A 466 27.71 7.59 -11.72
CA ARG A 466 27.85 6.50 -10.75
C ARG A 466 26.89 5.38 -11.11
N PHE A 467 27.40 4.15 -11.19
CA PHE A 467 26.62 2.93 -11.20
C PHE A 467 26.65 2.26 -9.83
N GLY A 468 25.53 1.67 -9.41
CA GLY A 468 25.39 0.84 -8.22
C GLY A 468 24.85 -0.54 -8.61
N LEU A 469 25.49 -1.61 -8.14
CA LEU A 469 25.05 -2.98 -8.42
C LEU A 469 24.76 -3.71 -7.11
N SER A 470 23.55 -4.26 -6.99
CA SER A 470 23.11 -5.15 -5.92
C SER A 470 22.61 -6.47 -6.49
N VAL A 471 22.86 -7.59 -5.81
CA VAL A 471 22.58 -8.93 -6.36
C VAL A 471 21.91 -9.85 -5.35
N TRP A 472 21.02 -10.73 -5.84
CA TRP A 472 20.69 -11.99 -5.19
C TRP A 472 21.30 -13.13 -6.00
N GLY A 473 22.29 -13.81 -5.43
CA GLY A 473 23.20 -14.69 -6.18
C GLY A 473 24.61 -14.09 -6.22
N ARG A 474 25.27 -14.13 -7.37
CA ARG A 474 26.61 -13.55 -7.61
C ARG A 474 26.64 -12.88 -8.98
N ALA A 475 27.19 -11.67 -9.08
CA ALA A 475 27.23 -10.94 -10.35
C ALA A 475 28.53 -10.17 -10.59
N LYS A 476 28.82 -9.89 -11.86
CA LYS A 476 29.86 -8.96 -12.31
C LYS A 476 29.23 -7.97 -13.28
N LEU A 477 29.60 -6.69 -13.17
CA LEU A 477 29.32 -5.67 -14.20
C LEU A 477 30.58 -5.44 -15.01
N PHE A 478 30.43 -5.41 -16.33
CA PHE A 478 31.46 -5.03 -17.29
C PHE A 478 31.02 -3.79 -18.05
N VAL A 479 31.97 -2.87 -18.25
CA VAL A 479 31.82 -1.68 -19.09
C VAL A 479 32.94 -1.71 -20.13
N ASP A 480 32.58 -1.69 -21.42
CA ASP A 480 33.54 -1.83 -22.54
C ASP A 480 34.45 -3.05 -22.40
N GLY A 481 33.84 -4.18 -22.01
CA GLY A 481 34.51 -5.46 -21.78
C GLY A 481 35.42 -5.51 -20.54
N LYS A 482 35.59 -4.40 -19.82
CA LYS A 482 36.40 -4.33 -18.59
C LYS A 482 35.52 -4.53 -17.37
N LYS A 483 35.94 -5.38 -16.43
CA LYS A 483 35.23 -5.61 -15.17
C LYS A 483 35.20 -4.31 -14.35
N ALA A 484 34.01 -3.76 -14.18
CA ALA A 484 33.74 -2.51 -13.47
C ALA A 484 33.31 -2.75 -12.02
N ILE A 485 32.46 -3.75 -11.78
CA ILE A 485 32.02 -4.17 -10.44
C ILE A 485 32.14 -5.69 -10.32
N ASP A 486 32.61 -6.18 -9.19
CA ASP A 486 32.67 -7.59 -8.84
C ASP A 486 31.84 -7.84 -7.57
N GLN A 487 30.67 -8.45 -7.70
CA GLN A 487 29.87 -9.02 -6.58
C GLN A 487 29.81 -10.55 -6.75
N TRP A 488 30.89 -11.15 -7.28
CA TRP A 488 30.99 -12.58 -7.53
C TRP A 488 31.95 -13.25 -6.56
N THR A 489 33.09 -12.60 -6.31
CA THR A 489 34.13 -13.11 -5.42
C THR A 489 33.70 -13.01 -3.95
N ASP A 490 33.15 -11.86 -3.57
CA ASP A 490 32.66 -11.57 -2.23
C ASP A 490 31.56 -10.51 -2.28
N HIS A 491 30.78 -10.41 -1.21
CA HIS A 491 29.73 -9.41 -1.07
C HIS A 491 30.14 -8.40 0.00
N PRO A 492 29.77 -7.11 -0.13
CA PRO A 492 29.94 -6.17 0.96
C PRO A 492 29.20 -6.64 2.22
N GLU A 493 29.67 -6.23 3.38
CA GLU A 493 28.98 -6.46 4.64
C GLU A 493 27.57 -5.88 4.57
N LYS A 494 26.60 -6.62 5.12
CA LYS A 494 25.21 -6.20 5.14
C LYS A 494 24.96 -5.27 6.32
N THR A 495 25.14 -3.98 6.09
CA THR A 495 24.99 -2.93 7.11
C THR A 495 23.55 -2.41 7.23
N ASP A 496 22.68 -2.76 6.27
CA ASP A 496 21.30 -2.30 6.24
C ASP A 496 20.38 -3.35 5.58
N GLN A 497 19.06 -3.14 5.67
CA GLN A 497 18.08 -3.93 4.94
C GLN A 497 18.04 -3.53 3.47
N THR A 498 18.16 -4.50 2.57
CA THR A 498 18.30 -4.26 1.12
C THR A 498 16.98 -4.43 0.35
N PRO A 499 16.88 -3.93 -0.90
CA PRO A 499 15.71 -4.11 -1.75
C PRO A 499 15.31 -5.58 -1.94
N MET A 500 14.05 -5.79 -2.37
CA MET A 500 13.45 -7.12 -2.62
C MET A 500 13.49 -8.00 -1.36
N PHE A 501 12.77 -7.59 -0.32
CA PHE A 501 12.62 -8.36 0.94
C PHE A 501 13.94 -8.73 1.60
N ASN A 502 14.88 -7.79 1.59
CA ASN A 502 16.21 -7.98 2.16
C ASN A 502 17.01 -9.13 1.48
N LYS A 503 16.70 -9.47 0.23
CA LYS A 503 17.38 -10.57 -0.49
C LYS A 503 18.64 -10.11 -1.22
N PHE A 504 18.72 -8.84 -1.59
CA PHE A 504 19.85 -8.33 -2.36
C PHE A 504 21.06 -8.04 -1.46
N THR A 505 22.24 -7.90 -2.04
CA THR A 505 23.44 -7.40 -1.35
C THR A 505 23.43 -5.87 -1.23
N MET A 506 24.27 -5.33 -0.34
CA MET A 506 24.61 -3.90 -0.39
C MET A 506 25.24 -3.56 -1.75
N GLU A 507 25.09 -2.31 -2.20
CA GLU A 507 25.63 -1.88 -3.48
C GLU A 507 27.17 -1.89 -3.48
N ARG A 508 27.75 -2.32 -4.60
CA ARG A 508 29.09 -1.91 -5.01
C ARG A 508 28.97 -0.86 -6.09
N PHE A 509 29.93 0.05 -6.16
CA PHE A 509 29.85 1.21 -7.03
C PHE A 509 30.97 1.25 -8.05
N PHE A 510 30.69 1.85 -9.20
CA PHE A 510 31.66 2.19 -10.23
C PHE A 510 31.34 3.58 -10.77
N ILE A 511 32.37 4.41 -10.94
CA ILE A 511 32.23 5.76 -11.50
C ILE A 511 32.79 5.74 -12.92
N LEU A 512 31.93 6.07 -13.88
CA LEU A 512 32.28 6.21 -15.29
C LEU A 512 32.46 7.69 -15.63
N SER A 513 33.57 8.03 -16.29
CA SER A 513 33.71 9.33 -16.96
C SER A 513 32.95 9.29 -18.28
N THR A 514 31.86 10.03 -18.35
CA THR A 514 30.95 10.08 -19.49
C THR A 514 31.26 11.28 -20.39
N GLU A 515 31.16 11.07 -21.70
CA GLU A 515 31.15 12.13 -22.70
C GLU A 515 29.78 12.13 -23.38
N LYS A 516 29.17 13.31 -23.56
CA LYS A 516 27.86 13.45 -24.20
C LYS A 516 27.85 12.78 -25.58
N GLY A 517 26.88 11.90 -25.79
CA GLY A 517 26.68 11.17 -27.05
C GLY A 517 27.62 9.97 -27.27
N LYS A 518 28.62 9.76 -26.41
CA LYS A 518 29.44 8.55 -26.43
C LYS A 518 28.64 7.37 -25.88
N GLN A 519 28.77 6.23 -26.55
CA GLN A 519 28.14 4.98 -26.16
C GLN A 519 29.13 4.07 -25.44
N TYR A 520 28.63 3.39 -24.41
CA TYR A 520 29.38 2.47 -23.56
C TYR A 520 28.64 1.13 -23.54
N SER A 521 29.35 0.04 -23.82
CA SER A 521 28.74 -1.29 -23.74
C SER A 521 28.66 -1.74 -22.29
N MET A 522 27.47 -2.19 -21.88
CA MET A 522 27.19 -2.65 -20.52
C MET A 522 26.83 -4.13 -20.54
N GLU A 523 27.46 -4.91 -19.68
CA GLU A 523 27.12 -6.33 -19.50
C GLU A 523 27.13 -6.74 -18.03
N ILE A 524 26.07 -7.37 -17.58
CA ILE A 524 25.98 -8.02 -16.28
C ILE A 524 26.00 -9.52 -16.51
N LEU A 525 26.98 -10.21 -15.92
CA LEU A 525 26.97 -11.67 -15.80
C LEU A 525 26.57 -12.05 -14.38
N LEU A 526 25.52 -12.85 -14.24
CA LEU A 526 24.90 -13.28 -12.98
C LEU A 526 24.83 -14.81 -12.91
N THR A 527 24.94 -15.37 -11.72
CA THR A 527 24.50 -16.74 -11.40
C THR A 527 23.60 -16.72 -10.18
N ASN A 528 22.59 -17.59 -10.16
CA ASN A 528 21.65 -17.73 -9.04
C ASN A 528 22.26 -18.44 -7.81
N ALA A 529 23.45 -19.03 -7.95
CA ALA A 529 24.18 -19.63 -6.85
C ALA A 529 24.70 -18.59 -5.85
N THR A 530 24.45 -18.82 -4.56
CA THR A 530 24.97 -18.01 -3.45
C THR A 530 26.40 -18.40 -3.09
N GLY A 531 27.21 -17.44 -2.63
CA GLY A 531 28.59 -17.68 -2.16
C GLY A 531 28.72 -18.48 -0.85
N LYS A 532 27.60 -18.84 -0.20
CA LYS A 532 27.56 -19.68 1.01
C LYS A 532 26.68 -20.92 0.75
N PRO A 533 27.01 -22.09 1.35
CA PRO A 533 26.11 -23.24 1.33
C PRO A 533 24.76 -22.85 1.91
N THR A 534 23.69 -23.13 1.18
CA THR A 534 22.31 -22.95 1.63
C THR A 534 21.63 -24.31 1.71
N VAL A 535 20.69 -24.47 2.64
CA VAL A 535 19.83 -25.66 2.70
C VAL A 535 18.68 -25.45 1.72
N GLY A 536 18.48 -26.38 0.79
CA GLY A 536 17.44 -26.30 -0.24
C GLY A 536 17.98 -25.95 -1.63
N LEU A 537 17.07 -25.73 -2.59
CA LEU A 537 17.43 -25.28 -3.92
C LEU A 537 17.91 -23.83 -3.89
N PRO A 538 18.90 -23.44 -4.72
CA PRO A 538 19.24 -22.04 -4.92
C PRO A 538 18.00 -21.23 -5.30
N GLY A 539 17.95 -19.97 -4.85
CA GLY A 539 16.92 -19.05 -5.31
C GLY A 539 16.98 -18.80 -6.82
N GLN A 540 16.00 -18.09 -7.37
CA GLN A 540 15.98 -17.74 -8.79
C GLN A 540 16.96 -16.61 -9.16
N GLY A 541 17.55 -15.97 -8.15
CA GLY A 541 18.48 -14.86 -8.31
C GLY A 541 17.80 -13.55 -8.71
N GLY A 542 18.61 -12.51 -8.82
CA GLY A 542 18.16 -11.18 -9.19
C GLY A 542 19.30 -10.18 -9.18
N VAL A 543 19.10 -9.05 -9.86
CA VAL A 543 20.07 -7.97 -9.91
C VAL A 543 19.36 -6.62 -10.01
N ARG A 544 19.91 -5.62 -9.30
CA ARG A 544 19.51 -4.22 -9.40
C ARG A 544 20.70 -3.41 -9.87
N LEU A 545 20.53 -2.69 -10.97
CA LEU A 545 21.50 -1.75 -11.51
C LEU A 545 20.95 -0.32 -11.35
N GLY A 546 21.47 0.39 -10.35
CA GLY A 546 21.23 1.82 -10.21
C GLY A 546 22.22 2.65 -11.02
N GLY A 547 21.82 3.87 -11.39
CA GLY A 547 22.73 4.83 -12.01
C GLY A 547 22.23 6.27 -11.96
N HIS A 548 23.13 7.22 -11.68
CA HIS A 548 22.86 8.66 -11.75
C HIS A 548 24.14 9.48 -11.99
N GLU A 549 23.95 10.73 -12.43
CA GLU A 549 25.03 11.72 -12.51
C GLU A 549 25.41 12.20 -11.10
N LEU A 550 26.71 12.29 -10.82
CA LEU A 550 27.20 12.82 -9.55
C LEU A 550 27.05 14.34 -9.53
N ILE A 551 26.47 14.86 -8.45
CA ILE A 551 26.36 16.29 -8.18
C ILE A 551 27.15 16.64 -6.92
N ASP A 552 27.52 17.92 -6.80
CA ASP A 552 28.07 18.51 -5.60
C ASP A 552 26.91 19.06 -4.77
N ASP A 553 26.58 18.41 -3.66
CA ASP A 553 25.42 18.71 -2.84
C ASP A 553 25.42 20.16 -2.30
N ASP A 554 26.59 20.70 -1.95
CA ASP A 554 26.66 22.08 -1.46
C ASP A 554 26.31 23.06 -2.57
N LYS A 555 26.88 22.87 -3.77
CA LYS A 555 26.54 23.70 -4.94
C LYS A 555 25.08 23.54 -5.35
N ALA A 556 24.54 22.33 -5.31
CA ALA A 556 23.14 22.08 -5.68
C ALA A 556 22.16 22.79 -4.74
N ILE A 557 22.45 22.84 -3.44
CA ILE A 557 21.65 23.62 -2.47
C ILE A 557 21.82 25.12 -2.68
N GLU A 558 23.05 25.60 -2.95
CA GLU A 558 23.29 27.02 -3.26
C GLU A 558 22.53 27.47 -4.52
N GLU A 559 22.51 26.66 -5.57
CA GLU A 559 21.74 26.89 -6.79
C GLU A 559 20.23 26.93 -6.52
N ALA A 560 19.72 26.05 -5.64
CA ALA A 560 18.32 26.06 -5.22
C ALA A 560 17.93 27.34 -4.46
N VAL A 561 18.80 27.79 -3.55
CA VAL A 561 18.60 29.05 -2.81
C VAL A 561 18.64 30.24 -3.76
N GLU A 562 19.60 30.28 -4.68
CA GLU A 562 19.71 31.35 -5.66
C GLU A 562 18.52 31.36 -6.63
N LEU A 563 18.03 30.19 -7.05
CA LEU A 563 16.81 30.11 -7.83
C LEU A 563 15.63 30.69 -7.05
N ALA A 564 15.47 30.31 -5.78
CA ALA A 564 14.38 30.80 -4.94
C ALA A 564 14.35 32.33 -4.80
N ARG A 565 15.52 32.98 -4.74
CA ARG A 565 15.63 34.46 -4.70
C ARG A 565 15.17 35.15 -5.98
N ASN A 566 15.32 34.47 -7.11
CA ASN A 566 15.15 35.04 -8.45
C ASN A 566 13.80 34.69 -9.11
N VAL A 567 12.91 33.99 -8.40
CA VAL A 567 11.57 33.64 -8.87
C VAL A 567 10.49 34.20 -7.97
N ASP A 568 9.28 34.37 -8.49
CA ASP A 568 8.14 34.83 -7.70
C ASP A 568 7.66 33.77 -6.71
N ILE A 569 7.63 32.50 -7.17
CA ILE A 569 7.11 31.37 -6.40
C ILE A 569 8.08 30.18 -6.50
N PRO A 570 8.89 29.92 -5.47
CA PRO A 570 9.61 28.67 -5.34
C PRO A 570 8.65 27.57 -4.89
N ILE A 571 8.71 26.43 -5.55
CA ILE A 571 7.98 25.22 -5.22
C ILE A 571 9.01 24.14 -4.88
N VAL A 572 9.06 23.74 -3.61
CA VAL A 572 10.01 22.74 -3.10
C VAL A 572 9.29 21.41 -2.92
N MET A 573 9.75 20.37 -3.59
CA MET A 573 9.25 19.00 -3.43
C MET A 573 10.26 18.15 -2.67
N VAL A 574 9.84 17.60 -1.53
CA VAL A 574 10.65 16.71 -0.67
C VAL A 574 9.84 15.51 -0.22
N GLY A 575 10.47 14.48 0.30
CA GLY A 575 9.75 13.34 0.83
C GLY A 575 10.55 12.07 0.99
N LEU A 576 9.82 10.96 0.94
CA LEU A 576 10.29 9.59 0.96
C LEU A 576 9.92 8.91 -0.37
N CYS A 577 10.39 7.68 -0.53
CA CYS A 577 10.06 6.81 -1.65
C CYS A 577 10.03 5.34 -1.20
N SER A 578 9.87 4.42 -2.15
CA SER A 578 9.84 2.97 -1.91
C SER A 578 11.13 2.40 -1.31
N ASP A 579 12.22 3.17 -1.24
CA ASP A 579 13.44 2.77 -0.54
C ASP A 579 13.31 2.80 1.00
N TYR A 580 12.37 3.62 1.50
CA TYR A 580 12.17 3.89 2.92
C TYR A 580 10.87 3.29 3.46
N GLU A 581 9.83 3.25 2.61
CA GLU A 581 8.53 2.67 2.94
C GLU A 581 8.28 1.45 2.04
N THR A 582 8.55 0.25 2.57
CA THR A 582 8.51 -1.00 1.82
C THR A 582 8.24 -2.20 2.71
N GLU A 583 7.64 -3.23 2.12
CA GLU A 583 7.47 -4.53 2.77
C GLU A 583 8.81 -5.16 3.18
N GLY A 584 8.80 -5.85 4.33
CA GLY A 584 9.98 -6.51 4.88
C GLY A 584 10.91 -5.57 5.66
N GLN A 585 10.57 -4.29 5.76
CA GLN A 585 11.35 -3.27 6.46
C GLN A 585 10.46 -2.33 7.24
N ASP A 586 10.93 -1.75 8.34
CA ASP A 586 10.24 -0.65 9.03
C ASP A 586 11.19 0.54 9.12
N ARG A 587 10.64 1.76 9.18
CA ARG A 587 11.44 2.97 9.35
C ARG A 587 12.05 3.02 10.76
N SER A 588 13.22 3.63 10.88
CA SER A 588 13.88 3.87 12.17
C SER A 588 13.40 5.13 12.89
N ASP A 589 12.94 6.11 12.11
CA ASP A 589 12.59 7.46 12.55
C ASP A 589 11.65 8.15 11.55
N LEU A 590 11.27 9.38 11.85
CA LEU A 590 10.36 10.20 11.02
C LEU A 590 11.10 11.20 10.13
N HIS A 591 12.44 11.19 10.10
CA HIS A 591 13.19 12.22 9.40
C HIS A 591 13.05 12.11 7.88
N LEU A 592 13.12 13.26 7.21
CA LEU A 592 13.40 13.28 5.78
C LEU A 592 14.87 12.88 5.55
N PRO A 593 15.15 12.03 4.55
CA PRO A 593 16.49 11.56 4.27
C PRO A 593 17.40 12.67 3.74
N GLY A 594 18.68 12.54 4.06
CA GLY A 594 19.75 13.45 3.63
C GLY A 594 19.55 14.88 4.11
N ARG A 595 19.79 15.85 3.22
CA ARG A 595 19.78 17.29 3.50
C ARG A 595 18.47 17.97 3.09
N GLN A 596 17.40 17.22 2.85
CA GLN A 596 16.10 17.80 2.44
C GLN A 596 15.56 18.82 3.45
N ASN A 597 15.71 18.59 4.75
CA ASN A 597 15.29 19.56 5.77
C ASN A 597 16.06 20.89 5.66
N GLU A 598 17.37 20.84 5.39
CA GLU A 598 18.20 22.01 5.17
C GLU A 598 17.79 22.75 3.89
N LEU A 599 17.53 22.01 2.80
CA LEU A 599 17.05 22.56 1.54
C LEU A 599 15.75 23.35 1.73
N VAL A 600 14.73 22.76 2.37
CA VAL A 600 13.45 23.45 2.61
C VAL A 600 13.65 24.69 3.46
N GLN A 601 14.42 24.60 4.54
CA GLN A 601 14.67 25.73 5.44
C GLN A 601 15.34 26.89 4.68
N LYS A 602 16.45 26.62 3.96
CA LYS A 602 17.18 27.66 3.23
C LYS A 602 16.37 28.30 2.10
N VAL A 603 15.56 27.52 1.38
CA VAL A 603 14.68 28.05 0.33
C VAL A 603 13.57 28.91 0.92
N ALA A 604 12.93 28.46 2.00
CA ALA A 604 11.88 29.23 2.69
C ALA A 604 12.39 30.55 3.28
N GLU A 605 13.63 30.57 3.79
CA GLU A 605 14.31 31.79 4.25
C GLU A 605 14.62 32.74 3.09
N ALA A 606 15.05 32.20 1.95
CA ALA A 606 15.38 32.98 0.77
C ALA A 606 14.15 33.62 0.11
N ASN A 607 12.99 32.95 0.17
CA ASN A 607 11.75 33.45 -0.39
C ASN A 607 10.52 33.05 0.45
N PRO A 608 9.84 34.02 1.08
CA PRO A 608 8.73 33.75 2.00
C PRO A 608 7.41 33.36 1.29
N ASN A 609 7.42 33.27 -0.06
CA ASN A 609 6.34 32.75 -0.89
C ASN A 609 6.53 31.26 -1.25
N THR A 610 7.51 30.59 -0.64
CA THR A 610 7.77 29.16 -0.87
C THR A 610 6.52 28.32 -0.64
N VAL A 611 6.19 27.48 -1.64
CA VAL A 611 5.22 26.41 -1.56
C VAL A 611 5.98 25.11 -1.34
N VAL A 612 5.66 24.37 -0.27
CA VAL A 612 6.25 23.04 -0.05
C VAL A 612 5.24 21.96 -0.39
N VAL A 613 5.67 20.94 -1.15
CA VAL A 613 4.89 19.73 -1.42
C VAL A 613 5.68 18.55 -0.86
N THR A 614 5.04 17.76 0.00
CA THR A 614 5.66 16.56 0.59
C THR A 614 5.08 15.29 -0.02
N GLN A 615 5.90 14.29 -0.27
CA GLN A 615 5.46 12.95 -0.69
C GLN A 615 5.96 11.88 0.28
N SER A 616 5.07 11.20 0.96
CA SER A 616 5.36 10.01 1.78
C SER A 616 4.06 9.25 2.02
N GLY A 617 4.10 7.93 2.13
CA GLY A 617 2.89 7.17 2.46
C GLY A 617 2.53 7.24 3.94
N MET A 618 3.50 7.55 4.80
CA MET A 618 3.37 7.68 6.26
C MET A 618 3.87 9.04 6.78
N PRO A 619 3.57 9.41 8.05
CA PRO A 619 3.97 10.70 8.62
C PRO A 619 5.48 10.95 8.58
N ILE A 620 5.88 12.20 8.35
CA ILE A 620 7.27 12.67 8.40
C ILE A 620 7.37 13.84 9.38
N GLN A 621 8.54 14.02 9.97
CA GLN A 621 8.85 15.19 10.78
C GLN A 621 9.20 16.38 9.88
N MET A 622 8.71 17.57 10.25
CA MET A 622 8.88 18.81 9.49
C MET A 622 9.46 19.91 10.40
N PRO A 623 10.76 19.89 10.72
CA PRO A 623 11.37 20.88 11.63
C PRO A 623 11.27 22.32 11.12
N TRP A 624 11.16 22.50 9.81
CA TRP A 624 10.99 23.78 9.10
C TRP A 624 9.53 24.26 9.03
N LEU A 625 8.58 23.57 9.66
CA LEU A 625 7.14 23.85 9.51
C LEU A 625 6.75 25.30 9.85
N ASN A 626 7.44 25.92 10.81
CA ASN A 626 7.18 27.30 11.22
C ASN A 626 7.71 28.34 10.21
N SER A 627 8.68 27.95 9.36
CA SER A 627 9.27 28.81 8.32
C SER A 627 8.42 28.88 7.06
N VAL A 628 7.46 27.96 6.89
CA VAL A 628 6.64 27.85 5.68
C VAL A 628 5.19 28.26 5.93
N THR A 629 4.57 28.93 4.95
CA THR A 629 3.18 29.39 5.04
C THR A 629 2.22 28.58 4.17
N THR A 630 2.75 27.82 3.22
CA THR A 630 2.00 27.04 2.25
C THR A 630 2.60 25.63 2.14
N LEU A 631 1.79 24.61 2.43
CA LEU A 631 2.22 23.22 2.51
C LEU A 631 1.11 22.29 2.00
N LEU A 632 1.47 21.43 1.04
CA LEU A 632 0.67 20.32 0.54
C LEU A 632 1.33 18.98 0.93
N HIS A 633 0.49 17.98 1.17
CA HIS A 633 0.93 16.59 1.30
C HIS A 633 0.26 15.75 0.20
N ALA A 634 1.08 15.12 -0.64
CA ALA A 634 0.65 14.48 -1.87
C ALA A 634 0.80 12.95 -1.88
N TRP A 635 1.19 12.36 -0.74
CA TRP A 635 1.32 10.93 -0.57
C TRP A 635 2.22 10.26 -1.64
N PHE A 636 2.04 8.95 -1.83
CA PHE A 636 2.44 8.26 -3.06
C PHE A 636 1.27 8.29 -4.04
N GLY A 637 1.37 9.11 -5.08
CA GLY A 637 0.22 9.50 -5.92
C GLY A 637 -0.05 8.61 -7.14
N GLY A 638 0.60 7.45 -7.26
CA GLY A 638 0.43 6.56 -8.40
C GLY A 638 0.91 7.18 -9.74
N GLN A 639 0.42 6.63 -10.84
CA GLN A 639 0.86 7.00 -12.20
C GLN A 639 0.51 8.44 -12.61
N GLU A 640 -0.51 9.03 -12.00
CA GLU A 640 -1.00 10.38 -12.31
C GLU A 640 -0.57 11.43 -11.28
N THR A 641 0.43 11.12 -10.44
CA THR A 641 0.88 11.99 -9.35
C THR A 641 1.26 13.40 -9.82
N GLY A 642 1.98 13.53 -10.94
CA GLY A 642 2.38 14.83 -11.50
C GLY A 642 1.18 15.71 -11.83
N HIS A 643 0.27 15.21 -12.66
CA HIS A 643 -0.95 15.93 -13.01
C HIS A 643 -1.84 16.24 -11.79
N GLY A 644 -1.99 15.29 -10.86
CA GLY A 644 -2.79 15.51 -9.65
C GLY A 644 -2.25 16.65 -8.78
N ILE A 645 -0.92 16.70 -8.59
CA ILE A 645 -0.24 17.79 -7.86
C ILE A 645 -0.46 19.13 -8.57
N VAL A 646 -0.27 19.16 -9.90
CA VAL A 646 -0.41 20.38 -10.70
C VAL A 646 -1.86 20.88 -10.74
N ASP A 647 -2.84 19.98 -10.79
CA ASP A 647 -4.25 20.32 -10.74
C ASP A 647 -4.63 21.05 -9.45
N VAL A 648 -4.10 20.57 -8.32
CA VAL A 648 -4.31 21.22 -7.02
C VAL A 648 -3.53 22.53 -6.94
N LEU A 649 -2.27 22.56 -7.36
CA LEU A 649 -1.44 23.78 -7.34
C LEU A 649 -2.12 24.93 -8.07
N PHE A 650 -2.65 24.71 -9.27
CA PHE A 650 -3.31 25.75 -10.07
C PHE A 650 -4.83 25.87 -9.84
N GLY A 651 -5.38 25.09 -8.91
CA GLY A 651 -6.80 25.14 -8.56
C GLY A 651 -7.74 24.70 -9.66
N ALA A 652 -7.28 23.84 -10.58
CA ALA A 652 -8.16 23.05 -11.45
C ALA A 652 -8.95 22.04 -10.60
N VAL A 653 -8.35 21.55 -9.53
CA VAL A 653 -9.01 20.83 -8.44
C VAL A 653 -8.88 21.64 -7.15
N ASN A 654 -10.00 21.82 -6.45
CA ASN A 654 -10.01 22.35 -5.10
C ASN A 654 -9.63 21.23 -4.12
N PRO A 655 -8.56 21.35 -3.31
CA PRO A 655 -8.15 20.30 -2.40
C PRO A 655 -9.27 19.98 -1.42
N SER A 656 -9.55 18.68 -1.29
CA SER A 656 -10.59 18.13 -0.42
C SER A 656 -10.13 16.90 0.35
N GLY A 657 -8.86 16.51 0.21
CA GLY A 657 -8.26 15.45 0.98
C GLY A 657 -8.19 15.81 2.47
N ARG A 658 -8.37 14.81 3.33
CA ARG A 658 -8.28 14.88 4.79
C ARG A 658 -7.26 13.86 5.27
N LEU A 659 -6.39 14.19 6.22
CA LEU A 659 -5.38 13.24 6.70
C LEU A 659 -6.03 11.94 7.19
N SER A 660 -5.66 10.81 6.59
CA SER A 660 -6.13 9.48 7.00
C SER A 660 -5.35 8.90 8.18
N VAL A 661 -4.23 9.53 8.55
CA VAL A 661 -3.39 9.16 9.69
C VAL A 661 -2.98 10.40 10.46
N THR A 662 -2.77 10.26 11.77
CA THR A 662 -2.30 11.34 12.64
C THR A 662 -0.82 11.62 12.40
N PHE A 663 -0.43 12.89 12.26
CA PHE A 663 0.99 13.29 12.07
C PHE A 663 1.56 13.77 13.40
N PRO A 664 2.35 12.96 14.13
CA PRO A 664 2.90 13.38 15.42
C PRO A 664 3.99 14.45 15.26
N GLN A 665 4.30 15.17 16.34
CA GLN A 665 5.40 16.16 16.35
C GLN A 665 6.77 15.47 16.30
N CYS A 666 6.92 14.39 17.08
CA CYS A 666 8.08 13.51 17.10
C CYS A 666 7.66 12.08 17.43
N ILE A 667 8.59 11.13 17.33
CA ILE A 667 8.27 9.71 17.52
C ILE A 667 7.96 9.37 18.99
N GLU A 668 8.55 10.11 19.94
CA GLU A 668 8.34 10.00 21.38
C GLU A 668 6.90 10.34 21.81
N ASP A 669 6.19 11.09 20.97
CA ASP A 669 4.80 11.47 21.21
C ASP A 669 3.80 10.41 20.77
N THR A 670 4.26 9.30 20.21
CA THR A 670 3.40 8.23 19.71
C THR A 670 3.11 7.18 20.80
N PRO A 671 1.93 6.53 20.78
CA PRO A 671 1.60 5.48 21.74
C PRO A 671 2.58 4.30 21.71
N THR A 672 3.27 4.11 20.58
CA THR A 672 4.08 2.94 20.30
C THR A 672 5.57 3.14 20.49
N TYR A 673 6.02 4.32 20.91
CA TYR A 673 7.45 4.66 21.01
C TYR A 673 8.29 3.60 21.74
N LEU A 674 7.75 3.07 22.84
CA LEU A 674 8.44 2.08 23.68
C LEU A 674 8.29 0.64 23.20
N THR A 675 7.34 0.37 22.30
CA THR A 675 6.85 -0.99 22.01
C THR A 675 6.90 -1.36 20.52
N PHE A 676 7.32 -0.44 19.64
CA PHE A 676 7.54 -0.70 18.22
C PHE A 676 9.02 -0.98 17.92
N GLY A 677 9.31 -2.02 17.13
CA GLY A 677 10.65 -2.31 16.59
C GLY A 677 11.72 -2.79 17.60
N LYS A 678 11.55 -2.53 18.91
CA LYS A 678 12.55 -2.76 19.97
C LYS A 678 12.16 -3.88 20.94
N ALA A 679 11.74 -5.04 20.43
CA ALA A 679 11.46 -6.22 21.25
C ALA A 679 12.48 -7.34 21.01
N ASP A 680 12.89 -8.03 22.08
CA ASP A 680 13.68 -9.27 21.96
C ASP A 680 12.84 -10.37 21.27
N LYS A 681 11.57 -10.52 21.68
CA LYS A 681 10.64 -11.53 21.12
C LYS A 681 9.17 -11.12 21.10
N VAL A 682 8.69 -10.38 22.11
CA VAL A 682 7.28 -10.08 22.32
C VAL A 682 7.01 -8.59 22.16
N LEU A 683 6.02 -8.24 21.33
CA LEU A 683 5.55 -6.88 21.09
C LEU A 683 4.26 -6.66 21.89
N VAL A 684 4.30 -5.83 22.92
CA VAL A 684 3.13 -5.55 23.77
C VAL A 684 2.37 -4.35 23.23
N TYR A 685 1.09 -4.52 22.89
CA TYR A 685 0.21 -3.43 22.46
C TYR A 685 -0.40 -2.76 23.70
N GLY A 686 0.48 -2.13 24.48
CA GLY A 686 0.16 -1.56 25.79
C GLY A 686 -0.70 -0.28 25.74
N GLU A 687 -0.80 0.36 24.59
CA GLU A 687 -1.69 1.49 24.34
C GLU A 687 -3.17 1.09 24.24
N GLY A 688 -3.45 -0.20 24.08
CA GLY A 688 -4.81 -0.70 23.98
C GLY A 688 -5.61 -0.08 22.84
N VAL A 689 -6.81 0.42 23.13
CA VAL A 689 -7.68 1.08 22.13
C VAL A 689 -7.25 2.52 21.80
N PHE A 690 -6.20 3.04 22.43
CA PHE A 690 -5.71 4.40 22.23
C PHE A 690 -4.66 4.44 21.11
N VAL A 691 -5.12 4.32 19.86
CA VAL A 691 -4.31 4.41 18.64
C VAL A 691 -4.65 5.68 17.85
N GLY A 692 -3.64 6.30 17.23
CA GLY A 692 -3.80 7.51 16.40
C GLY A 692 -4.41 8.67 17.20
N HIS A 693 -5.44 9.31 16.65
CA HIS A 693 -6.10 10.46 17.29
C HIS A 693 -6.68 10.15 18.68
N ARG A 694 -7.10 8.89 18.91
CA ARG A 694 -7.63 8.44 20.21
C ARG A 694 -6.61 8.62 21.33
N TYR A 695 -5.33 8.34 21.04
CA TYR A 695 -4.23 8.54 21.97
C TYR A 695 -3.98 10.02 22.25
N HIS A 696 -3.73 10.78 21.19
CA HIS A 696 -3.32 12.19 21.28
C HIS A 696 -4.34 13.04 22.03
N GLU A 697 -5.63 12.80 21.80
CA GLU A 697 -6.70 13.49 22.52
C GLU A 697 -6.78 13.05 23.99
N MET A 698 -6.68 11.74 24.28
CA MET A 698 -6.73 11.20 25.63
C MET A 698 -5.60 11.76 26.52
N VAL A 699 -4.38 11.84 25.99
CA VAL A 699 -3.22 12.37 26.73
C VAL A 699 -3.07 13.89 26.63
N LYS A 700 -4.01 14.56 25.94
CA LYS A 700 -4.02 16.01 25.70
C LYS A 700 -2.71 16.53 25.08
N ARG A 701 -2.15 15.77 24.14
CA ARG A 701 -0.92 16.12 23.41
C ARG A 701 -1.24 16.34 21.94
N ALA A 702 -1.20 17.59 21.52
CA ALA A 702 -1.50 17.96 20.14
C ALA A 702 -0.45 17.37 19.17
N PRO A 703 -0.86 16.64 18.13
CA PRO A 703 0.01 16.24 17.03
C PRO A 703 0.40 17.47 16.18
N MET A 704 1.30 17.28 15.22
CA MET A 704 1.61 18.30 14.21
C MET A 704 0.41 18.57 13.31
N PHE A 705 -0.27 17.52 12.87
CA PHE A 705 -1.56 17.60 12.21
C PHE A 705 -2.49 16.47 12.70
N HIS A 706 -3.74 16.83 12.94
CA HIS A 706 -4.76 15.91 13.45
C HIS A 706 -5.28 14.99 12.34
N PHE A 707 -5.70 13.77 12.73
CA PHE A 707 -6.53 12.93 11.88
C PHE A 707 -7.73 13.71 11.32
N GLY A 708 -8.06 13.47 10.06
CA GLY A 708 -9.17 14.13 9.37
C GLY A 708 -8.91 15.60 9.01
N TYR A 709 -7.73 16.16 9.27
CA TYR A 709 -7.43 17.57 8.98
C TYR A 709 -7.10 17.78 7.49
N GLY A 710 -7.52 18.93 6.95
CA GLY A 710 -7.25 19.36 5.58
C GLY A 710 -7.91 20.70 5.28
N LEU A 711 -7.26 21.54 4.48
CA LEU A 711 -7.79 22.83 4.05
C LEU A 711 -8.40 22.73 2.66
N SER A 712 -9.22 23.73 2.32
CA SER A 712 -9.82 23.91 1.00
C SER A 712 -9.55 25.33 0.50
N TYR A 713 -9.65 25.56 -0.81
CA TYR A 713 -9.70 26.91 -1.39
C TYR A 713 -11.05 27.61 -1.19
N THR A 714 -12.04 26.92 -0.62
CA THR A 714 -13.32 27.50 -0.21
C THR A 714 -13.58 27.30 1.29
N ARG A 715 -14.72 27.80 1.77
CA ARG A 715 -15.14 27.71 3.18
C ARG A 715 -16.54 27.14 3.27
N PHE A 716 -16.79 26.40 4.35
CA PHE A 716 -18.07 25.75 4.60
C PHE A 716 -18.62 26.12 5.98
N GLU A 717 -19.93 26.31 6.04
CA GLU A 717 -20.67 26.54 7.28
C GLU A 717 -21.62 25.35 7.54
N TYR A 718 -21.76 25.00 8.81
CA TYR A 718 -22.54 23.86 9.28
C TYR A 718 -23.71 24.36 10.12
N SER A 719 -24.91 23.82 9.90
CA SER A 719 -26.10 24.22 10.65
C SER A 719 -27.15 23.12 10.70
N ASN A 720 -28.21 23.32 11.48
CA ASN A 720 -29.41 22.46 11.50
C ASN A 720 -29.11 20.97 11.75
N LEU A 721 -28.22 20.66 12.71
CA LEU A 721 -28.02 19.27 13.15
C LEU A 721 -29.32 18.73 13.75
N SER A 722 -29.85 17.70 13.12
CA SER A 722 -31.04 16.95 13.55
C SER A 722 -30.61 15.53 13.93
N ALA A 723 -30.89 15.16 15.17
CA ALA A 723 -30.66 13.83 15.71
C ALA A 723 -31.78 13.45 16.69
N PRO A 724 -32.25 12.19 16.71
CA PRO A 724 -33.15 11.72 17.76
C PRO A 724 -32.54 11.90 19.15
N SER A 725 -33.36 12.15 20.17
CA SER A 725 -32.87 12.24 21.56
C SER A 725 -32.65 10.87 22.22
N ILE A 726 -33.12 9.79 21.59
CA ILE A 726 -33.07 8.43 22.12
C ILE A 726 -32.50 7.48 21.06
N PHE A 727 -31.54 6.67 21.47
CA PHE A 727 -31.09 5.49 20.74
C PHE A 727 -31.80 4.27 21.31
N GLU A 728 -32.56 3.55 20.48
CA GLU A 728 -33.30 2.36 20.92
C GLU A 728 -32.32 1.21 21.18
N ALA A 729 -32.46 0.55 22.34
CA ALA A 729 -31.58 -0.51 22.80
C ALA A 729 -31.82 -1.85 22.07
N ARG A 730 -31.53 -1.88 20.77
CA ARG A 730 -31.64 -3.07 19.92
C ARG A 730 -30.59 -3.06 18.82
N GLU A 731 -30.17 -4.24 18.41
CA GLU A 731 -29.07 -4.42 17.46
C GLU A 731 -29.38 -3.90 16.04
N ASP A 732 -30.65 -3.97 15.62
CA ASP A 732 -31.10 -3.60 14.27
C ASP A 732 -31.51 -2.12 14.15
N PHE A 733 -31.35 -1.34 15.22
CA PHE A 733 -31.75 0.06 15.22
C PHE A 733 -30.80 0.94 14.41
N VAL A 734 -31.40 1.80 13.58
CA VAL A 734 -30.68 2.77 12.75
C VAL A 734 -30.99 4.18 13.24
N PHE A 735 -30.01 4.80 13.90
CA PHE A 735 -30.10 6.16 14.41
C PHE A 735 -29.71 7.15 13.30
N LYS A 736 -30.71 7.78 12.69
CA LYS A 736 -30.52 8.70 11.56
C LYS A 736 -30.18 10.10 12.04
N ILE A 737 -29.10 10.67 11.51
CA ILE A 737 -28.73 12.06 11.73
C ILE A 737 -28.63 12.82 10.42
N SER A 738 -28.91 14.12 10.44
CA SER A 738 -28.74 14.99 9.28
C SER A 738 -28.29 16.39 9.70
N LEU A 739 -27.63 17.10 8.79
CA LEU A 739 -27.27 18.50 8.97
C LEU A 739 -27.14 19.20 7.61
N ASP A 740 -27.18 20.53 7.64
CA ASP A 740 -26.95 21.38 6.49
C ASP A 740 -25.50 21.84 6.42
N ILE A 741 -24.93 21.80 5.22
CA ILE A 741 -23.63 22.38 4.88
C ILE A 741 -23.84 23.42 3.78
N LYS A 742 -23.25 24.60 3.93
CA LYS A 742 -23.28 25.66 2.92
C LYS A 742 -21.87 26.04 2.52
N ASN A 743 -21.61 26.13 1.22
CA ASN A 743 -20.37 26.71 0.72
C ASN A 743 -20.46 28.24 0.72
N THR A 744 -19.63 28.89 1.51
CA THR A 744 -19.61 30.36 1.69
C THR A 744 -18.35 31.02 1.13
N GLY A 745 -17.49 30.26 0.46
CA GLY A 745 -16.32 30.80 -0.22
C GLY A 745 -16.58 31.14 -1.69
N ALA A 746 -15.48 31.21 -2.46
CA ALA A 746 -15.49 31.72 -3.83
C ALA A 746 -15.28 30.63 -4.89
N ARG A 747 -15.19 29.37 -4.48
CA ARG A 747 -14.98 28.22 -5.38
C ARG A 747 -15.87 27.06 -4.98
N ASP A 748 -16.29 26.28 -5.97
CA ASP A 748 -16.92 24.99 -5.72
C ASP A 748 -15.93 24.10 -4.95
N GLY A 749 -16.46 23.20 -4.13
CA GLY A 749 -15.59 22.32 -3.35
C GLY A 749 -16.34 21.14 -2.76
N ASP A 750 -15.56 20.13 -2.40
CA ASP A 750 -16.03 18.97 -1.68
C ASP A 750 -15.70 19.12 -0.19
N GLU A 751 -16.69 18.86 0.66
CA GLU A 751 -16.53 18.87 2.12
C GLU A 751 -16.75 17.46 2.67
N VAL A 752 -15.87 17.06 3.59
CA VAL A 752 -15.93 15.81 4.35
C VAL A 752 -16.47 16.13 5.73
N VAL A 753 -17.69 15.69 6.00
CA VAL A 753 -18.28 15.79 7.33
C VAL A 753 -17.95 14.55 8.13
N GLN A 754 -17.35 14.75 9.30
CA GLN A 754 -16.97 13.67 10.21
C GLN A 754 -17.89 13.71 11.43
N ALA A 755 -18.53 12.58 11.72
CA ALA A 755 -19.40 12.40 12.89
C ALA A 755 -18.70 11.48 13.89
N TYR A 756 -18.35 12.07 15.03
CA TYR A 756 -17.77 11.39 16.17
C TYR A 756 -18.83 11.13 17.24
N VAL A 757 -18.65 10.07 18.03
CA VAL A 757 -19.47 9.82 19.22
C VAL A 757 -18.58 9.81 20.45
N ALA A 758 -19.03 10.51 21.50
CA ALA A 758 -18.46 10.46 22.83
C ALA A 758 -19.44 9.77 23.78
N ASP A 759 -18.90 8.88 24.61
CA ASP A 759 -19.61 8.27 25.74
C ASP A 759 -19.31 9.11 26.99
N CYS A 760 -20.33 9.80 27.52
CA CYS A 760 -20.11 10.80 28.56
C CYS A 760 -19.74 10.18 29.92
N GLN A 761 -20.15 8.93 30.18
CA GLN A 761 -19.98 8.24 31.46
C GLN A 761 -19.84 6.72 31.27
N ALA A 762 -18.75 6.31 30.60
CA ALA A 762 -18.45 4.90 30.43
C ALA A 762 -17.92 4.24 31.72
N SER A 763 -18.31 2.98 31.96
CA SER A 763 -17.74 2.13 33.02
C SER A 763 -16.29 1.72 32.78
N VAL A 764 -15.81 1.87 31.55
CA VAL A 764 -14.42 1.59 31.14
C VAL A 764 -13.78 2.84 30.56
N GLN A 765 -12.45 2.89 30.54
CA GLN A 765 -11.76 3.97 29.83
C GLN A 765 -12.03 3.85 28.32
N ARG A 766 -12.56 4.91 27.72
CA ARG A 766 -12.82 5.02 26.27
C ARG A 766 -12.06 6.22 25.69
N PRO A 767 -11.80 6.25 24.37
CA PRO A 767 -11.36 7.47 23.71
C PRO A 767 -12.33 8.62 23.98
N VAL A 768 -11.81 9.85 24.03
CA VAL A 768 -12.63 11.05 24.28
C VAL A 768 -13.78 11.17 23.29
N LYS A 769 -13.51 10.86 22.02
CA LYS A 769 -14.49 10.67 20.96
C LYS A 769 -13.93 9.70 19.92
N GLU A 770 -14.81 9.03 19.20
CA GLU A 770 -14.46 8.04 18.18
C GLU A 770 -15.19 8.38 16.88
N LEU A 771 -14.50 8.32 15.74
CA LEU A 771 -15.17 8.44 14.43
C LEU A 771 -16.15 7.27 14.28
N LYS A 772 -17.42 7.55 13.96
CA LYS A 772 -18.44 6.51 13.74
C LYS A 772 -19.07 6.58 12.34
N ALA A 773 -19.10 7.76 11.74
CA ALA A 773 -19.55 7.95 10.36
C ALA A 773 -18.88 9.15 9.69
N PHE A 774 -18.84 9.15 8.37
CA PHE A 774 -18.41 10.27 7.56
C PHE A 774 -19.16 10.30 6.22
N THR A 775 -19.16 11.45 5.57
CA THR A 775 -19.68 11.59 4.19
C THR A 775 -18.96 12.71 3.49
N LYS A 776 -18.78 12.57 2.18
CA LYS A 776 -18.23 13.60 1.30
C LYS A 776 -19.31 14.14 0.39
N ALA A 777 -19.42 15.46 0.31
CA ALA A 777 -20.42 16.12 -0.51
C ALA A 777 -19.80 17.25 -1.34
N HIS A 778 -20.10 17.25 -2.64
CA HIS A 778 -19.82 18.38 -3.52
C HIS A 778 -20.84 19.49 -3.30
N ILE A 779 -20.37 20.71 -3.06
CA ILE A 779 -21.22 21.86 -2.77
C ILE A 779 -20.76 23.05 -3.63
N PRO A 780 -21.56 23.43 -4.65
CA PRO A 780 -21.27 24.62 -5.45
C PRO A 780 -21.27 25.91 -4.62
N VAL A 781 -20.61 26.96 -5.11
CA VAL A 781 -20.54 28.27 -4.45
C VAL A 781 -21.94 28.78 -4.09
N GLY A 782 -22.10 29.20 -2.83
CA GLY A 782 -23.35 29.78 -2.32
C GLY A 782 -24.47 28.76 -2.06
N GLU A 783 -24.32 27.52 -2.53
CA GLU A 783 -25.33 26.48 -2.35
C GLU A 783 -25.28 25.86 -0.95
N LYS A 784 -26.45 25.37 -0.52
CA LYS A 784 -26.65 24.58 0.69
C LYS A 784 -27.05 23.16 0.31
N ARG A 785 -26.51 22.18 1.00
CA ARG A 785 -26.86 20.75 0.88
C ARG A 785 -27.14 20.19 2.27
N THR A 786 -28.20 19.39 2.38
CA THR A 786 -28.45 18.57 3.57
C THR A 786 -27.76 17.23 3.36
N VAL A 787 -26.91 16.84 4.30
CA VAL A 787 -26.27 15.52 4.32
C VAL A 787 -26.88 14.66 5.44
N SER A 788 -26.81 13.34 5.32
CA SER A 788 -27.38 12.42 6.30
C SER A 788 -26.48 11.22 6.53
N PHE A 789 -26.53 10.68 7.74
CA PHE A 789 -25.72 9.56 8.20
C PHE A 789 -26.60 8.61 9.01
N ASN A 790 -26.16 7.36 9.05
CA ASN A 790 -26.73 6.35 9.92
C ASN A 790 -25.68 6.00 10.96
N LEU A 791 -26.06 6.07 12.23
CA LEU A 791 -25.35 5.45 13.34
C LEU A 791 -26.08 4.16 13.71
N ASP A 792 -25.32 3.15 14.09
CA ASP A 792 -25.79 1.80 14.39
C ASP A 792 -25.23 1.35 15.75
N LYS A 793 -25.40 0.07 16.09
CA LYS A 793 -24.89 -0.52 17.34
C LYS A 793 -23.41 -0.26 17.59
N TYR A 794 -22.56 -0.09 16.55
CA TYR A 794 -21.13 0.21 16.72
C TYR A 794 -20.87 1.60 17.31
N ALA A 795 -21.83 2.53 17.17
CA ALA A 795 -21.71 3.90 17.65
C ALA A 795 -21.68 4.00 19.19
N VAL A 796 -22.41 3.13 19.87
CA VAL A 796 -22.64 3.16 21.33
C VAL A 796 -21.92 2.01 22.06
N SER A 797 -21.28 1.09 21.34
CA SER A 797 -20.69 -0.12 21.92
C SER A 797 -19.17 -0.03 22.13
N PHE A 798 -18.69 -0.75 23.15
CA PHE A 798 -17.30 -1.16 23.32
C PHE A 798 -17.24 -2.68 23.51
N TRP A 799 -16.07 -3.31 23.36
CA TRP A 799 -15.93 -4.74 23.62
C TRP A 799 -15.69 -4.99 25.11
N SER A 800 -16.63 -5.70 25.76
CA SER A 800 -16.52 -6.07 27.17
C SER A 800 -15.87 -7.45 27.31
N GLU A 801 -14.64 -7.49 27.80
CA GLU A 801 -13.93 -8.75 28.08
C GLU A 801 -14.57 -9.56 29.20
N TYR A 802 -15.31 -8.91 30.11
CA TYR A 802 -16.05 -9.57 31.17
C TYR A 802 -17.21 -10.42 30.62
N VAL A 803 -17.92 -9.88 29.62
CA VAL A 803 -19.07 -10.56 28.99
C VAL A 803 -18.66 -11.38 27.77
N GLY A 804 -17.51 -11.07 27.15
CA GLY A 804 -17.05 -11.67 25.89
C GLY A 804 -17.90 -11.25 24.69
N LYS A 805 -18.45 -10.03 24.72
CA LYS A 805 -19.36 -9.48 23.70
C LYS A 805 -19.17 -7.98 23.55
N TRP A 806 -19.66 -7.42 22.44
CA TRP A 806 -19.90 -5.99 22.35
C TRP A 806 -20.97 -5.61 23.37
N TYR A 807 -20.74 -4.53 24.10
CA TYR A 807 -21.62 -4.01 25.13
C TYR A 807 -21.92 -2.55 24.84
N ALA A 808 -23.18 -2.27 24.56
CA ALA A 808 -23.73 -0.93 24.49
C ALA A 808 -24.26 -0.59 25.87
N GLU A 809 -23.50 0.21 26.61
CA GLU A 809 -23.85 0.59 27.98
C GLU A 809 -24.88 1.71 27.99
N LYS A 810 -25.97 1.56 28.75
CA LYS A 810 -26.94 2.65 28.96
C LYS A 810 -26.23 3.88 29.51
N GLY A 811 -26.61 5.05 28.99
CA GLY A 811 -25.95 6.28 29.36
C GLY A 811 -26.29 7.43 28.44
N ASP A 812 -25.68 8.57 28.75
CA ASP A 812 -25.75 9.77 27.94
C ASP A 812 -24.56 9.79 26.98
N PHE A 813 -24.86 10.07 25.72
CA PHE A 813 -23.89 10.12 24.62
C PHE A 813 -24.00 11.46 23.92
N GLU A 814 -22.93 11.81 23.21
CA GLU A 814 -22.87 13.03 22.42
C GLU A 814 -22.39 12.74 20.99
N ILE A 815 -23.11 13.32 20.03
CA ILE A 815 -22.72 13.37 18.62
C ILE A 815 -21.95 14.66 18.42
N ILE A 816 -20.74 14.53 17.91
CA ILE A 816 -19.83 15.63 17.67
C ILE A 816 -19.55 15.70 16.18
N ILE A 817 -20.05 16.74 15.52
CA ILE A 817 -19.74 17.01 14.12
C ILE A 817 -18.50 17.89 14.08
N ALA A 818 -17.49 17.46 13.34
CA ALA A 818 -16.22 18.16 13.25
C ALA A 818 -15.63 18.09 11.82
N ARG A 819 -14.73 19.03 11.53
CA ARG A 819 -13.95 19.05 10.27
C ARG A 819 -12.69 18.18 10.34
N SER A 820 -12.24 17.85 11.54
CA SER A 820 -11.12 16.97 11.85
C SER A 820 -11.24 16.48 13.30
N ALA A 821 -10.30 15.63 13.75
CA ALA A 821 -10.20 15.24 15.15
C ALA A 821 -9.68 16.35 16.08
N ASP A 822 -9.21 17.50 15.55
CA ASP A 822 -8.83 18.65 16.37
C ASP A 822 -10.04 19.14 17.20
N PRO A 823 -9.94 19.26 18.53
CA PRO A 823 -10.99 19.86 19.35
C PRO A 823 -11.46 21.24 18.88
N LYS A 824 -10.61 22.02 18.20
CA LYS A 824 -10.96 23.33 17.63
C LYS A 824 -11.81 23.26 16.36
N ASP A 825 -11.88 22.09 15.73
CA ASP A 825 -12.63 21.85 14.49
C ASP A 825 -14.04 21.31 14.72
N VAL A 826 -14.48 21.22 15.98
CA VAL A 826 -15.86 20.88 16.33
C VAL A 826 -16.80 22.02 15.94
N VAL A 827 -17.83 21.71 15.18
CA VAL A 827 -18.78 22.68 14.63
C VAL A 827 -20.19 22.56 15.20
N LEU A 828 -20.67 21.34 15.47
CA LEU A 828 -22.02 21.09 16.02
C LEU A 828 -21.98 19.93 17.02
N ARG A 829 -22.89 19.97 18.00
CA ARG A 829 -23.07 18.94 19.03
C ARG A 829 -24.54 18.62 19.22
N ALA A 830 -24.87 17.36 19.49
CA ALA A 830 -26.21 16.94 19.91
C ALA A 830 -26.10 15.81 20.94
N ALA A 831 -26.85 15.93 22.03
CA ALA A 831 -26.92 14.89 23.05
C ALA A 831 -28.03 13.88 22.71
N PHE A 832 -27.78 12.61 23.02
CA PHE A 832 -28.78 11.55 22.95
C PHE A 832 -28.56 10.55 24.07
N LYS A 833 -29.58 9.74 24.36
CA LYS A 833 -29.55 8.76 25.43
C LYS A 833 -29.76 7.35 24.91
N LEU A 834 -28.95 6.40 25.38
CA LEU A 834 -29.26 4.97 25.30
C LEU A 834 -29.98 4.57 26.59
N ALA A 835 -31.26 4.24 26.50
CA ALA A 835 -32.10 4.03 27.67
C ALA A 835 -31.74 2.76 28.46
N ASP A 836 -31.42 1.68 27.74
CA ASP A 836 -31.14 0.36 28.29
C ASP A 836 -29.84 -0.21 27.69
N SER A 837 -29.09 -0.96 28.51
CA SER A 837 -27.89 -1.62 28.02
C SER A 837 -28.26 -2.85 27.21
N PHE A 838 -27.47 -3.17 26.18
CA PHE A 838 -27.60 -4.42 25.46
C PHE A 838 -26.22 -4.97 25.04
N THR A 839 -26.16 -6.28 24.83
CA THR A 839 -24.96 -6.98 24.37
C THR A 839 -25.19 -7.60 23.01
N TRP A 840 -24.17 -7.65 22.17
CA TRP A 840 -24.27 -8.27 20.85
C TRP A 840 -22.95 -8.90 20.41
N SER A 841 -23.03 -9.76 19.39
CA SER A 841 -21.90 -10.44 18.74
C SER A 841 -22.17 -10.48 17.23
N GLY A 842 -21.17 -10.79 16.42
CA GLY A 842 -21.39 -10.95 14.98
C GLY A 842 -21.29 -9.65 14.19
N LEU A 843 -22.09 -9.52 13.12
CA LEU A 843 -22.13 -8.36 12.22
C LEU A 843 -23.33 -7.47 12.53
#